data_AF-A0A846Z8F5-F1
#
_entry.id   AF-A0A846Z8F5-F1
#
_cell.length_a   1.000
_cell.length_b   1.000
_cell.length_c   1.000
_cell.angle_alpha   90.00
_cell.angle_beta   90.00
_cell.angle_gamma   90.00
#
_symmetry.space_group_name_H-M   'P 1'
#
loop_
_entity.id
_entity.type
_entity.pdbx_description
1 polymer ?
#
loop_
_entity_poly.entity_id
_entity_poly.type
_entity_poly.pdbx_seq_one_letter_code
_entity_poly.pdbx_strand_id
1 'polypeptide(L)'
;MAMSQRVEHSEIRGPLYQHQEIHIAGGTPLDHAVRRLAASVDARVLQETGQRSLWTSSPLVVRVRSTERPVQARESALLNLEGDSAGLAGIFRDLPHRQLAIIGEQGAGKTVQALLLTRELLPKPVQEADGPVPVFLSLASWHPDIPLMTWMAARIQQDHPDVGESRAQGRETALRLIRQRRIVPVLDGLDEVRAGSLGEVIEGIGAAFDDRAPFVVTCRREEYVAAVEASGAPLARAAVVEIDSVKVEDAIRYLSSAFTDDTRWRPLFQRLRDDPDGPVAHALSTPLMLFLARTAYKRPTTNPDELLAHSDVQSVEEHLLDAYIPATYARHLGLPYSEYQAKRWLGTLARSPREVHWWHFHSPIADFAAGLLFGLGTGWILHLMWNTAAAIGGTLFVLASVALTSRALREGKEIVITERETADPRSHLRRYRMLAVFVAAVAGIAGWVGLSAWIGGAAGADSVTTMTYALVYGSFAAAATLISTAWGRYMAARLWLAVRGLLPFHLLRFIEDAHSRGVLRKPGVFYEFRHVRLQERLRAGNSLLLQDHPYEVVKPETSRLQIAKAQLYVPVIRLVAHLAVIFITALVLGATFKGGPLEYETGKAPTRYDVHFQVGGGVDADFTPIPAWGWTMPPSSAVTSTFSVPPHRLGWPYRRLDGAIKVKNCEAASIIMSITANASRRPHTHVLNTGRGTSFSTLGWKLPNDLNRLTVTFRRIDHAPCTAHIEWLDPALYADQLFGIRSHFD
;
A
#
# COMPACT_ATOMS: atom_id res chain seq x y z
N MET A 1 47.91 -5.77 39.35
CA MET A 1 46.60 -5.99 40.00
C MET A 1 45.89 -4.65 40.04
N ALA A 2 45.26 -4.15 38.96
CA ALA A 2 44.03 -4.61 38.31
C ALA A 2 42.79 -4.45 39.20
N MET A 3 42.15 -3.27 39.16
CA MET A 3 40.72 -3.12 39.38
C MET A 3 40.12 -2.38 38.18
N SER A 4 39.28 -3.14 37.46
CA SER A 4 38.54 -2.75 36.27
C SER A 4 37.31 -1.92 36.67
N GLN A 5 37.20 -0.68 36.18
CA GLN A 5 35.92 0.01 36.10
C GLN A 5 35.41 -0.06 34.65
N ARG A 6 34.32 -0.83 34.47
CA ARG A 6 33.49 -0.83 33.27
C ARG A 6 32.86 0.55 33.09
N VAL A 7 33.04 1.12 31.92
CA VAL A 7 32.23 2.25 31.42
C VAL A 7 30.97 1.64 30.83
N GLU A 8 29.84 1.81 31.50
CA GLU A 8 28.52 1.50 30.96
C GLU A 8 28.10 2.59 29.96
N HIS A 9 27.72 2.13 28.76
CA HIS A 9 27.15 2.93 27.69
C HIS A 9 25.85 3.61 28.15
N SER A 10 25.84 4.94 28.24
CA SER A 10 24.59 5.69 28.37
C SER A 10 23.84 5.70 27.04
N GLU A 11 22.69 5.03 27.00
CA GLU A 11 21.68 5.21 25.96
C GLU A 11 21.30 6.69 25.84
N ILE A 12 21.55 7.29 24.68
CA ILE A 12 21.01 8.59 24.31
C ILE A 12 19.51 8.41 24.08
N ARG A 13 18.72 8.51 25.16
CA ARG A 13 17.28 8.78 25.07
C ARG A 13 17.10 10.25 24.72
N GLY A 14 16.27 10.51 23.70
CA GLY A 14 15.96 11.86 23.21
C GLY A 14 15.41 12.79 24.30
N PRO A 15 15.27 14.09 24.01
CA PRO A 15 14.93 15.08 25.01
C PRO A 15 13.57 14.75 25.63
N LEU A 16 13.60 14.39 26.92
CA LEU A 16 12.43 14.40 27.78
C LEU A 16 11.98 15.85 27.88
N TYR A 17 10.87 16.19 27.22
CA TYR A 17 10.15 17.44 27.41
C TYR A 17 9.66 17.48 28.85
N GLN A 18 10.47 18.03 29.75
CA GLN A 18 10.04 18.32 31.11
C GLN A 18 9.00 19.44 31.00
N HIS A 19 7.74 19.10 31.26
CA HIS A 19 6.65 20.09 31.42
C HIS A 19 7.01 20.98 32.61
N GLN A 20 7.66 22.10 32.35
CA GLN A 20 7.73 23.18 33.31
C GLN A 20 6.41 23.94 33.15
N GLU A 21 5.46 23.69 34.05
CA GLU A 21 4.24 24.50 34.18
C GLU A 21 4.66 25.92 34.56
N ILE A 22 4.83 26.77 33.55
CA ILE A 22 4.97 28.21 33.76
C ILE A 22 3.57 28.73 34.09
N HIS A 23 3.26 28.82 35.39
CA HIS A 23 2.11 29.57 35.87
C HIS A 23 2.34 31.06 35.57
N ILE A 24 1.85 31.52 34.42
CA ILE A 24 1.81 32.95 34.09
C ILE A 24 0.51 33.52 34.65
N ALA A 25 0.61 34.45 35.60
CA ALA A 25 -0.53 35.13 36.19
C ALA A 25 -1.14 36.14 35.20
N GLY A 26 -2.43 35.97 34.89
CA GLY A 26 -3.23 36.91 34.09
C GLY A 26 -3.29 36.61 32.58
N GLY A 27 -4.51 36.44 32.05
CA GLY A 27 -4.79 36.25 30.62
C GLY A 27 -6.02 35.38 30.37
N THR A 28 -6.67 35.51 29.20
CA THR A 28 -7.71 34.55 28.79
C THR A 28 -7.06 33.21 28.40
N PRO A 29 -7.81 32.08 28.36
CA PRO A 29 -7.27 30.82 27.84
C PRO A 29 -6.68 30.93 26.43
N LEU A 30 -7.17 31.89 25.64
CA LEU A 30 -6.67 32.16 24.29
C LEU A 30 -5.32 32.89 24.32
N ASP A 31 -5.10 33.82 25.26
CA ASP A 31 -3.80 34.49 25.42
C ASP A 31 -2.71 33.52 25.88
N HIS A 32 -3.08 32.55 26.73
CA HIS A 32 -2.16 31.46 27.08
C HIS A 32 -1.85 30.57 25.86
N ALA A 33 -2.83 30.32 24.98
CA ALA A 33 -2.60 29.60 23.74
C ALA A 33 -1.69 30.39 22.77
N VAL A 34 -1.83 31.72 22.70
CA VAL A 34 -0.95 32.61 21.93
C VAL A 34 0.49 32.52 22.41
N ARG A 35 0.75 32.63 23.71
CA ARG A 35 2.11 32.54 24.28
C ARG A 35 2.74 31.17 24.05
N ARG A 36 1.96 30.08 24.23
CA ARG A 36 2.41 28.71 23.92
C ARG A 36 2.73 28.54 22.44
N LEU A 37 1.87 29.05 21.55
CA LEU A 37 2.10 29.00 20.12
C LEU A 37 3.35 29.79 19.72
N ALA A 38 3.54 31.00 20.25
CA ALA A 38 4.70 31.84 19.97
C ALA A 38 6.01 31.14 20.37
N ALA A 39 6.06 30.56 21.57
CA ALA A 39 7.22 29.79 22.04
C ALA A 39 7.50 28.55 21.17
N SER A 40 6.45 27.83 20.77
CA SER A 40 6.56 26.66 19.89
C SER A 40 7.03 27.04 18.48
N VAL A 41 6.53 28.16 17.93
CA VAL A 41 6.99 28.69 16.64
C VAL A 41 8.47 29.08 16.72
N ASP A 42 8.89 29.82 17.74
CA ASP A 42 10.29 30.25 17.90
C ASP A 42 11.24 29.04 17.93
N ALA A 43 10.94 28.05 18.78
CA ALA A 43 11.71 26.82 18.88
C ALA A 43 11.82 26.09 17.53
N ARG A 44 10.71 25.99 16.79
CA ARG A 44 10.67 25.33 15.48
C ARG A 44 11.43 26.09 14.40
N VAL A 45 11.26 27.42 14.34
CA VAL A 45 11.98 28.26 13.37
C VAL A 45 13.47 28.20 13.65
N LEU A 46 13.90 28.24 14.92
CA LEU A 46 15.30 28.05 15.31
C LEU A 46 15.84 26.69 14.86
N GLN A 47 15.07 25.61 15.04
CA GLN A 47 15.46 24.28 14.59
C GLN A 47 15.61 24.20 13.05
N GLU A 48 14.61 24.68 12.30
CA GLU A 48 14.60 24.67 10.84
C GLU A 48 15.73 25.52 10.25
N THR A 49 15.98 26.69 10.83
CA THR A 49 17.03 27.60 10.37
C THR A 49 18.44 27.13 10.77
N GLY A 50 18.58 26.47 11.92
CA GLY A 50 19.81 25.78 12.33
C GLY A 50 20.19 24.63 11.40
N GLN A 51 19.24 23.79 11.00
CA GLN A 51 19.47 22.73 10.00
C GLN A 51 19.96 23.27 8.66
N ARG A 52 19.56 24.49 8.29
CA ARG A 52 19.99 25.17 7.05
C ARG A 52 21.31 25.95 7.19
N SER A 53 21.95 25.92 8.37
CA SER A 53 23.12 26.74 8.68
C SER A 53 22.92 28.23 8.35
N LEU A 54 21.68 28.73 8.50
CA LEU A 54 21.36 30.13 8.22
C LEU A 54 21.85 31.06 9.33
N TRP A 55 22.03 30.53 10.54
CA TRP A 55 22.56 31.23 11.70
C TRP A 55 24.01 30.86 11.93
N THR A 56 24.87 31.36 11.04
CA THR A 56 26.31 31.42 11.31
C THR A 56 26.69 32.83 11.74
N SER A 57 27.95 33.04 12.15
CA SER A 57 28.46 34.35 12.58
C SER A 57 28.18 35.49 11.59
N SER A 58 27.87 35.18 10.32
CA SER A 58 27.20 36.08 9.39
C SER A 58 26.10 35.35 8.59
N PRO A 59 24.81 35.70 8.75
CA PRO A 59 23.72 35.12 7.96
C PRO A 59 23.78 35.59 6.49
N LEU A 60 23.27 34.77 5.57
CA LEU A 60 23.16 35.16 4.16
C LEU A 60 22.13 36.29 4.03
N VAL A 61 22.55 37.41 3.44
CA VAL A 61 21.67 38.57 3.20
C VAL A 61 20.87 38.33 1.93
N VAL A 62 19.56 38.13 2.08
CA VAL A 62 18.62 38.03 0.95
C VAL A 62 17.94 39.38 0.80
N ARG A 63 18.19 40.07 -0.33
CA ARG A 63 17.59 41.37 -0.63
C ARG A 63 16.29 41.20 -1.40
N VAL A 64 15.37 42.13 -1.15
CA VAL A 64 14.08 42.19 -1.82
C VAL A 64 13.81 43.60 -2.35
N ARG A 65 13.13 43.67 -3.48
CA ARG A 65 12.67 44.92 -4.10
C ARG A 65 11.24 44.80 -4.61
N SER A 66 10.54 45.93 -4.77
CA SER A 66 9.19 45.95 -5.35
C SER A 66 9.21 45.36 -6.76
N THR A 67 8.19 44.57 -7.13
CA THR A 67 8.10 44.07 -8.50
C THR A 67 7.72 45.20 -9.46
N GLU A 68 8.48 45.30 -10.56
CA GLU A 68 8.16 46.19 -11.68
C GLU A 68 7.06 45.59 -12.60
N ARG A 69 6.69 44.33 -12.37
CA ARG A 69 5.70 43.60 -13.18
C ARG A 69 4.27 44.00 -12.79
N PRO A 70 3.31 43.99 -13.73
CA PRO A 70 1.92 44.39 -13.50
C PRO A 70 1.09 43.31 -12.77
N VAL A 71 1.63 42.78 -11.66
CA VAL A 71 1.07 41.64 -10.91
C VAL A 71 0.72 42.00 -9.45
N GLN A 72 0.73 43.31 -9.15
CA GLN A 72 0.35 43.86 -7.85
C GLN A 72 -1.05 44.49 -7.92
N ALA A 73 -1.72 44.58 -6.76
CA ALA A 73 -2.90 45.42 -6.64
C ALA A 73 -2.55 46.90 -6.93
N ARG A 74 -3.44 47.65 -7.59
CA ARG A 74 -3.19 49.04 -8.03
C ARG A 74 -2.70 49.96 -6.91
N GLU A 75 -3.25 49.82 -5.70
CA GLU A 75 -2.86 50.62 -4.55
C GLU A 75 -1.47 50.26 -4.02
N SER A 76 -1.08 48.99 -4.13
CA SER A 76 0.22 48.49 -3.69
C SER A 76 1.33 48.78 -4.72
N ALA A 77 0.97 48.90 -6.00
CA ALA A 77 1.89 49.24 -7.08
C ALA A 77 2.54 50.63 -6.94
N LEU A 78 2.00 51.50 -6.09
CA LEU A 78 2.56 52.83 -5.77
C LEU A 78 3.66 52.78 -4.71
N LEU A 79 3.89 51.62 -4.07
CA LEU A 79 4.86 51.45 -3.01
C LEU A 79 6.23 51.05 -3.59
N ASN A 80 7.26 51.87 -3.32
CA ASN A 80 8.64 51.52 -3.60
C ASN A 80 9.26 50.83 -2.37
N LEU A 81 9.24 49.51 -2.36
CA LEU A 81 9.73 48.68 -1.26
C LEU A 81 11.12 48.14 -1.60
N GLU A 82 12.13 48.48 -0.82
CA GLU A 82 13.47 47.89 -0.90
C GLU A 82 13.94 47.54 0.52
N GLY A 83 14.54 46.37 0.68
CA GLY A 83 15.04 45.94 1.98
C GLY A 83 15.85 44.67 1.94
N ASP A 84 16.47 44.34 3.07
CA ASP A 84 17.08 43.04 3.30
C ASP A 84 16.16 42.17 4.18
N SER A 85 16.64 40.98 4.55
CA SER A 85 15.86 40.04 5.35
C SER A 85 15.37 40.59 6.69
N ALA A 86 16.11 41.52 7.31
CA ALA A 86 15.72 42.18 8.55
C ALA A 86 14.77 43.36 8.30
N GLY A 87 15.04 44.15 7.24
CA GLY A 87 14.21 45.26 6.80
C GLY A 87 12.81 44.82 6.35
N LEU A 88 12.66 43.60 5.81
CA LEU A 88 11.37 43.10 5.32
C LEU A 88 10.32 42.99 6.42
N ALA A 89 10.71 42.71 7.68
CA ALA A 89 9.77 42.71 8.79
C ALA A 89 9.24 44.11 9.11
N GLY A 90 10.07 45.15 8.94
CA GLY A 90 9.64 46.55 9.03
C GLY A 90 8.66 46.88 7.91
N ILE A 91 9.05 46.61 6.66
CA ILE A 91 8.21 46.78 5.47
C ILE A 91 6.83 46.15 5.69
N PHE A 92 6.78 44.89 6.13
CA PHE A 92 5.53 44.18 6.37
C PHE A 92 4.63 44.85 7.41
N ARG A 93 5.20 45.36 8.51
CA ARG A 93 4.44 46.04 9.58
C ARG A 93 3.82 47.36 9.11
N ASP A 94 4.52 48.04 8.21
CA ASP A 94 4.15 49.36 7.68
C ASP A 94 3.16 49.27 6.49
N LEU A 95 2.97 48.09 5.90
CA LEU A 95 1.97 47.89 4.84
C LEU A 95 0.54 48.16 5.36
N PRO A 96 -0.29 48.90 4.61
CA PRO A 96 -1.66 49.25 5.03
C PRO A 96 -2.53 48.04 5.38
N HIS A 97 -2.39 46.97 4.60
CA HIS A 97 -3.17 45.73 4.76
C HIS A 97 -2.36 44.58 5.37
N ARG A 98 -1.04 44.75 5.56
CA ARG A 98 -0.13 43.69 6.03
C ARG A 98 -0.29 42.37 5.24
N GLN A 99 -0.49 42.51 3.93
CA GLN A 99 -0.55 41.41 2.97
C GLN A 99 0.66 41.51 2.05
N LEU A 100 1.47 40.46 1.98
CA LEU A 100 2.74 40.46 1.26
C LEU A 100 2.91 39.17 0.45
N ALA A 101 3.23 39.29 -0.83
CA ALA A 101 3.67 38.20 -1.68
C ALA A 101 5.17 38.33 -1.96
N ILE A 102 5.94 37.28 -1.65
CA ILE A 102 7.37 37.20 -1.92
C ILE A 102 7.58 36.28 -3.11
N ILE A 103 7.96 36.84 -4.25
CA ILE A 103 8.22 36.10 -5.48
C ILE A 103 9.72 36.06 -5.80
N GLY A 104 10.11 35.13 -6.67
CA GLY A 104 11.48 35.01 -7.11
C GLY A 104 11.75 33.73 -7.86
N GLU A 105 12.94 33.64 -8.45
CA GLU A 105 13.39 32.49 -9.22
C GLU A 105 13.44 31.19 -8.40
N GLN A 106 13.51 30.05 -9.09
CA GLN A 106 13.76 28.78 -8.43
C GLN A 106 15.10 28.82 -7.68
N GLY A 107 15.10 28.46 -6.40
CA GLY A 107 16.32 28.50 -5.58
C GLY A 107 16.73 29.89 -5.06
N ALA A 108 15.96 30.95 -5.36
CA ALA A 108 16.25 32.33 -4.90
C ALA A 108 16.21 32.52 -3.37
N GLY A 109 15.70 31.54 -2.61
CA GLY A 109 15.64 31.63 -1.14
C GLY A 109 14.31 32.10 -0.58
N LYS A 110 13.20 31.97 -1.32
CA LYS A 110 11.83 32.30 -0.86
C LYS A 110 11.48 31.71 0.51
N THR A 111 11.65 30.40 0.67
CA THR A 111 11.43 29.71 1.95
C THR A 111 12.38 30.21 3.05
N VAL A 112 13.63 30.55 2.70
CA VAL A 112 14.59 31.13 3.65
C VAL A 112 14.09 32.49 4.13
N GLN A 113 13.67 33.35 3.21
CA GLN A 113 13.14 34.67 3.51
C GLN A 113 11.84 34.59 4.34
N ALA A 114 10.96 33.63 4.05
CA ALA A 114 9.75 33.37 4.83
C ALA A 114 10.04 32.93 6.28
N LEU A 115 11.02 32.05 6.48
CA LEU A 115 11.47 31.62 7.81
C LEU A 115 12.12 32.77 8.59
N LEU A 116 13.00 33.54 7.94
CA LEU A 116 13.63 34.72 8.56
C LEU A 116 12.59 35.77 8.94
N LEU A 117 11.63 36.05 8.04
CA LEU A 117 10.53 36.97 8.32
C LEU A 117 9.65 36.48 9.47
N THR A 118 9.33 35.19 9.52
CA THR A 118 8.56 34.61 10.64
C THR A 118 9.27 34.86 11.96
N ARG A 119 10.59 34.69 12.00
CA ARG A 119 11.38 34.98 13.20
C ARG A 119 11.40 36.46 13.57
N GLU A 120 11.62 37.36 12.61
CA GLU A 120 11.68 38.80 12.89
C GLU A 120 10.32 39.42 13.22
N LEU A 121 9.23 38.76 12.85
CA LEU A 121 7.87 39.13 13.26
C LEU A 121 7.49 38.59 14.65
N LEU A 122 8.22 37.62 15.21
CA LEU A 122 7.93 37.13 16.56
C LEU A 122 8.18 38.24 17.61
N PRO A 123 7.32 38.35 18.64
CA PRO A 123 7.52 39.30 19.72
C PRO A 123 8.78 38.95 20.52
N LYS A 124 9.50 39.98 20.98
CA LYS A 124 10.71 39.85 21.79
C LYS A 124 10.46 40.60 23.12
N PRO A 125 10.36 39.92 24.28
CA PRO A 125 10.48 38.47 24.51
C PRO A 125 9.23 37.68 24.09
N VAL A 126 9.43 36.44 23.62
CA VAL A 126 8.37 35.56 23.08
C VAL A 126 7.35 35.17 24.17
N GLN A 127 7.78 35.13 25.43
CA GLN A 127 6.95 34.76 26.58
C GLN A 127 5.88 35.81 26.90
N GLU A 128 6.04 37.04 26.40
CA GLU A 128 5.11 38.17 26.60
C GLU A 128 4.32 38.46 25.32
N ALA A 129 4.15 37.45 24.46
CA ALA A 129 3.39 37.57 23.22
C ALA A 129 1.92 37.89 23.50
N ASP A 130 1.53 39.15 23.30
CA ASP A 130 0.12 39.60 23.35
C ASP A 130 -0.44 39.92 21.95
N GLY A 131 0.43 40.15 20.95
CA GLY A 131 0.06 40.43 19.55
C GLY A 131 -0.16 39.18 18.67
N PRO A 132 -0.45 39.38 17.36
CA PRO A 132 -0.57 38.29 16.41
C PRO A 132 0.75 37.51 16.24
N VAL A 133 0.68 36.19 16.28
CA VAL A 133 1.85 35.30 16.17
C VAL A 133 2.07 34.90 14.71
N PRO A 134 3.25 35.16 14.12
CA PRO A 134 3.56 34.65 12.79
C PRO A 134 3.68 33.13 12.82
N VAL A 135 3.05 32.42 11.88
CA VAL A 135 3.12 30.96 11.81
C VAL A 135 3.49 30.53 10.40
N PHE A 136 4.65 29.89 10.27
CA PHE A 136 5.12 29.32 9.02
C PHE A 136 4.34 28.06 8.64
N LEU A 137 3.70 28.06 7.47
CA LEU A 137 2.86 26.97 6.97
C LEU A 137 3.23 26.67 5.52
N SER A 138 3.72 25.46 5.24
CA SER A 138 3.96 25.01 3.87
C SER A 138 2.65 24.59 3.19
N LEU A 139 2.33 25.23 2.08
CA LEU A 139 1.13 24.99 1.27
C LEU A 139 1.18 23.70 0.44
N ALA A 140 2.34 23.03 0.34
CA ALA A 140 2.50 21.78 -0.41
C ALA A 140 1.51 20.66 -0.02
N SER A 141 0.99 20.71 1.20
CA SER A 141 0.01 19.74 1.73
C SER A 141 -1.46 20.21 1.66
N TRP A 142 -1.72 21.42 1.16
CA TRP A 142 -3.07 21.96 1.01
C TRP A 142 -3.67 21.57 -0.35
N HIS A 143 -4.99 21.38 -0.35
CA HIS A 143 -5.80 21.16 -1.55
C HIS A 143 -6.99 22.14 -1.57
N PRO A 144 -7.29 22.79 -2.71
CA PRO A 144 -8.36 23.80 -2.82
C PRO A 144 -9.76 23.32 -2.42
N ASP A 145 -10.04 22.02 -2.56
CA ASP A 145 -11.27 21.38 -2.09
C ASP A 145 -11.55 21.57 -0.58
N ILE A 146 -10.51 21.91 0.19
CA ILE A 146 -10.61 22.14 1.64
C ILE A 146 -10.46 23.63 1.91
N PRO A 147 -11.41 24.27 2.63
CA PRO A 147 -11.28 25.67 3.03
C PRO A 147 -9.95 25.91 3.75
N LEU A 148 -9.18 26.90 3.29
CA LEU A 148 -7.81 27.17 3.77
C LEU A 148 -7.74 27.30 5.29
N MET A 149 -8.70 28.01 5.91
CA MET A 149 -8.79 28.19 7.36
C MET A 149 -8.90 26.86 8.14
N THR A 150 -9.66 25.91 7.58
CA THR A 150 -9.87 24.57 8.17
C THR A 150 -8.58 23.75 8.10
N TRP A 151 -7.87 23.83 6.97
CA TRP A 151 -6.57 23.20 6.78
C TRP A 151 -5.51 23.81 7.71
N MET A 152 -5.41 25.15 7.77
CA MET A 152 -4.46 25.84 8.65
C MET A 152 -4.65 25.45 10.11
N ALA A 153 -5.89 25.40 10.61
CA ALA A 153 -6.16 25.00 11.99
C ALA A 153 -5.68 23.56 12.29
N ALA A 154 -5.89 22.63 11.36
CA ALA A 154 -5.39 21.26 11.49
C ALA A 154 -3.86 21.20 11.43
N ARG A 155 -3.25 21.99 10.55
CA ARG A 155 -1.80 22.07 10.37
C ARG A 155 -1.10 22.66 11.59
N ILE A 156 -1.62 23.76 12.14
CA ILE A 156 -1.10 24.41 13.36
C ILE A 156 -1.15 23.44 14.53
N GLN A 157 -2.29 22.78 14.76
CA GLN A 157 -2.41 21.77 15.82
C GLN A 157 -1.37 20.67 15.67
N GLN A 158 -1.13 20.20 14.44
CA GLN A 158 -0.19 19.13 14.18
C GLN A 158 1.26 19.58 14.40
N ASP A 159 1.59 20.79 13.97
CA ASP A 159 2.94 21.33 14.02
C ASP A 159 3.31 21.92 15.39
N HIS A 160 2.29 22.31 16.16
CA HIS A 160 2.38 22.94 17.48
C HIS A 160 1.37 22.24 18.41
N PRO A 161 1.66 21.00 18.85
CA PRO A 161 0.73 20.21 19.66
C PRO A 161 0.36 20.90 20.98
N ASP A 162 1.24 21.74 21.51
CA ASP A 162 1.08 22.44 22.79
C ASP A 162 0.01 23.56 22.79
N VAL A 163 -0.56 23.86 21.62
CA VAL A 163 -1.65 24.86 21.48
C VAL A 163 -2.94 24.42 22.21
N GLY A 164 -3.10 23.13 22.53
CA GLY A 164 -4.19 22.61 23.34
C GLY A 164 -3.84 21.27 24.00
N GLU A 165 -4.60 20.85 25.01
CA GLU A 165 -4.30 19.64 25.80
C GLU A 165 -4.61 18.34 25.04
N SER A 166 -5.54 18.41 24.08
CA SER A 166 -5.89 17.31 23.20
C SER A 166 -5.88 17.73 21.74
N ARG A 167 -5.75 16.75 20.85
CA ARG A 167 -5.76 16.97 19.39
C ARG A 167 -7.02 17.70 18.89
N ALA A 168 -8.17 17.37 19.47
CA ALA A 168 -9.45 18.01 19.09
C ALA A 168 -9.53 19.45 19.60
N GLN A 169 -9.16 19.66 20.86
CA GLN A 169 -9.18 20.99 21.47
C GLN A 169 -8.15 21.93 20.82
N GLY A 170 -6.94 21.44 20.54
CA GLY A 170 -5.91 22.24 19.87
C GLY A 170 -6.33 22.73 18.48
N ARG A 171 -7.07 21.91 17.72
CA ARG A 171 -7.62 22.31 16.41
C ARG A 171 -8.66 23.42 16.55
N GLU A 172 -9.57 23.29 17.52
CA GLU A 172 -10.59 24.31 17.80
C GLU A 172 -9.95 25.62 18.28
N THR A 173 -8.97 25.54 19.19
CA THR A 173 -8.20 26.70 19.64
C THR A 173 -7.48 27.38 18.48
N ALA A 174 -6.81 26.62 17.61
CA ALA A 174 -6.15 27.17 16.42
C ALA A 174 -7.15 27.88 15.49
N LEU A 175 -8.31 27.26 15.22
CA LEU A 175 -9.35 27.88 14.40
C LEU A 175 -9.86 29.20 15.00
N ARG A 176 -10.02 29.26 16.32
CA ARG A 176 -10.39 30.50 17.04
C ARG A 176 -9.31 31.57 16.93
N LEU A 177 -8.03 31.20 17.09
CA LEU A 177 -6.90 32.13 16.94
C LEU A 177 -6.85 32.75 15.54
N ILE A 178 -7.09 31.94 14.51
CA ILE A 178 -7.12 32.39 13.12
C ILE A 178 -8.29 33.35 12.90
N ARG A 179 -9.51 32.98 13.30
CA ARG A 179 -10.71 33.84 13.15
C ARG A 179 -10.60 35.16 13.89
N GLN A 180 -9.93 35.17 15.05
CA GLN A 180 -9.69 36.38 15.83
C GLN A 180 -8.44 37.17 15.41
N ARG A 181 -7.82 36.81 14.26
CA ARG A 181 -6.64 37.49 13.71
C ARG A 181 -5.46 37.56 14.69
N ARG A 182 -5.34 36.56 15.58
CA ARG A 182 -4.20 36.39 16.50
C ARG A 182 -3.04 35.63 15.85
N ILE A 183 -3.14 35.32 14.56
CA ILE A 183 -2.12 34.63 13.77
C ILE A 183 -1.82 35.45 12.51
N VAL A 184 -0.54 35.56 12.15
CA VAL A 184 -0.07 36.01 10.84
C VAL A 184 0.42 34.78 10.06
N PRO A 185 -0.39 34.18 9.18
CA PRO A 185 0.04 33.04 8.40
C PRO A 185 1.14 33.44 7.41
N VAL A 186 2.25 32.71 7.43
CA VAL A 186 3.33 32.79 6.46
C VAL A 186 3.28 31.53 5.60
N LEU A 187 2.61 31.65 4.46
CA LEU A 187 2.26 30.58 3.54
C LEU A 187 3.37 30.34 2.50
N ASP A 188 4.16 29.29 2.68
CA ASP A 188 5.29 28.95 1.81
C ASP A 188 4.86 27.99 0.68
N GLY A 189 5.31 28.27 -0.54
CA GLY A 189 5.11 27.43 -1.73
C GLY A 189 3.69 27.46 -2.34
N LEU A 190 3.20 28.62 -2.77
CA LEU A 190 1.93 28.72 -3.51
C LEU A 190 1.94 27.85 -4.79
N ASP A 191 3.10 27.79 -5.45
CA ASP A 191 3.36 26.95 -6.63
C ASP A 191 3.42 25.44 -6.35
N GLU A 192 3.44 25.06 -5.08
CA GLU A 192 3.52 23.66 -4.67
C GLU A 192 2.14 23.04 -4.40
N VAL A 193 1.07 23.84 -4.50
CA VAL A 193 -0.32 23.39 -4.29
C VAL A 193 -0.78 22.52 -5.45
N ARG A 194 -1.40 21.38 -5.13
CA ARG A 194 -2.04 20.51 -6.13
C ARG A 194 -3.44 21.00 -6.44
N ALA A 195 -3.53 21.82 -7.48
CA ALA A 195 -4.77 22.36 -8.02
C ALA A 195 -4.86 22.17 -9.53
N GLY A 196 -6.08 22.26 -10.08
CA GLY A 196 -6.27 22.27 -11.54
C GLY A 196 -5.69 23.53 -12.19
N SER A 197 -5.66 24.64 -11.46
CA SER A 197 -4.97 25.87 -11.86
C SER A 197 -4.49 26.64 -10.63
N LEU A 198 -3.41 27.42 -10.78
CA LEU A 198 -2.93 28.31 -9.72
C LEU A 198 -3.88 29.51 -9.49
N GLY A 199 -4.73 29.85 -10.47
CA GLY A 199 -5.78 30.86 -10.34
C GLY A 199 -6.82 30.48 -9.28
N GLU A 200 -7.28 29.22 -9.28
CA GLU A 200 -8.20 28.69 -8.25
C GLU A 200 -7.61 28.80 -6.83
N VAL A 201 -6.29 28.59 -6.71
CA VAL A 201 -5.56 28.71 -5.44
C VAL A 201 -5.51 30.16 -4.95
N ILE A 202 -5.24 31.10 -5.86
CA ILE A 202 -5.25 32.54 -5.57
C ILE A 202 -6.63 33.00 -5.11
N GLU A 203 -7.68 32.57 -5.81
CA GLU A 203 -9.07 32.86 -5.43
C GLU A 203 -9.42 32.26 -4.05
N GLY A 204 -9.03 31.01 -3.79
CA GLY A 204 -9.25 30.36 -2.50
C GLY A 204 -8.56 31.07 -1.33
N ILE A 205 -7.35 31.61 -1.55
CA ILE A 205 -6.65 32.44 -0.56
C ILE A 205 -7.34 33.79 -0.39
N GLY A 206 -7.70 34.45 -1.49
CA GLY A 206 -8.41 35.73 -1.47
C GLY A 206 -9.78 35.64 -0.77
N ALA A 207 -10.49 34.52 -0.92
CA ALA A 207 -11.75 34.27 -0.22
C ALA A 207 -11.57 33.95 1.27
N ALA A 208 -10.42 33.38 1.66
CA ALA A 208 -10.15 33.03 3.05
C ALA A 208 -9.79 34.25 3.91
N PHE A 209 -9.13 35.26 3.33
CA PHE A 209 -8.65 36.43 4.05
C PHE A 209 -9.42 37.69 3.62
N ASP A 210 -10.08 38.36 4.56
CA ASP A 210 -10.64 39.69 4.30
C ASP A 210 -9.53 40.74 4.10
N ASP A 211 -9.90 41.92 3.59
CA ASP A 211 -9.01 43.07 3.31
C ASP A 211 -8.13 43.53 4.49
N ARG A 212 -8.38 43.05 5.72
CA ARG A 212 -7.63 43.44 6.92
C ARG A 212 -6.88 42.28 7.57
N ALA A 213 -7.04 41.06 7.06
CA ALA A 213 -6.36 39.90 7.61
C ALA A 213 -4.90 39.88 7.08
N PRO A 214 -3.91 39.90 7.99
CA PRO A 214 -2.51 39.89 7.58
C PRO A 214 -2.12 38.51 7.06
N PHE A 215 -1.31 38.44 6.01
CA PHE A 215 -0.67 37.19 5.58
C PHE A 215 0.60 37.47 4.78
N VAL A 216 1.48 36.48 4.74
CA VAL A 216 2.61 36.44 3.80
C VAL A 216 2.45 35.21 2.94
N VAL A 217 2.71 35.31 1.64
CA VAL A 217 2.76 34.16 0.74
C VAL A 217 4.06 34.16 -0.04
N THR A 218 4.56 32.98 -0.42
CA THR A 218 5.68 32.87 -1.37
C THR A 218 5.25 32.12 -2.62
N CYS A 219 5.75 32.51 -3.79
CA CYS A 219 5.48 31.81 -5.06
C CYS A 219 6.68 31.94 -6.02
N ARG A 220 6.87 31.05 -7.00
CA ARG A 220 7.84 31.36 -8.06
C ARG A 220 7.33 32.48 -8.94
N ARG A 221 8.28 33.28 -9.44
CA ARG A 221 8.01 34.46 -10.27
C ARG A 221 7.13 34.10 -11.47
N GLU A 222 7.57 33.17 -12.30
CA GLU A 222 6.89 32.81 -13.56
C GLU A 222 5.48 32.27 -13.32
N GLU A 223 5.32 31.37 -12.35
CA GLU A 223 4.04 30.75 -12.02
C GLU A 223 3.06 31.78 -11.43
N TYR A 224 3.52 32.69 -10.56
CA TYR A 224 2.69 33.78 -10.03
C TYR A 224 2.22 34.74 -11.13
N VAL A 225 3.14 35.15 -12.02
CA VAL A 225 2.81 36.05 -13.14
C VAL A 225 1.76 35.42 -14.04
N ALA A 226 2.00 34.18 -14.48
CA ALA A 226 1.05 33.46 -15.33
C ALA A 226 -0.33 33.29 -14.67
N ALA A 227 -0.37 33.07 -13.36
CA ALA A 227 -1.63 32.93 -12.64
C ALA A 227 -2.44 34.22 -12.57
N VAL A 228 -1.77 35.37 -12.32
CA VAL A 228 -2.42 36.69 -12.29
C VAL A 228 -2.89 37.10 -13.68
N GLU A 229 -2.10 36.82 -14.73
CA GLU A 229 -2.49 37.07 -16.11
C GLU A 229 -3.71 36.22 -16.52
N ALA A 230 -3.78 34.97 -16.08
CA ALA A 230 -4.88 34.06 -16.39
C ALA A 230 -6.17 34.37 -15.60
N SER A 231 -6.07 34.74 -14.32
CA SER A 231 -7.23 35.07 -13.48
C SER A 231 -7.76 36.49 -13.70
N GLY A 232 -6.92 37.38 -14.24
CA GLY A 232 -7.25 38.80 -14.41
C GLY A 232 -7.25 39.60 -13.09
N ALA A 233 -6.86 39.00 -11.97
CA ALA A 233 -6.82 39.66 -10.66
C ALA A 233 -5.58 39.25 -9.84
N PRO A 234 -4.84 40.21 -9.26
CA PRO A 234 -3.74 39.92 -8.34
C PRO A 234 -4.27 39.34 -7.03
N LEU A 235 -3.37 38.75 -6.23
CA LEU A 235 -3.72 38.16 -4.95
C LEU A 235 -4.15 39.24 -3.93
N ALA A 236 -5.46 39.36 -3.70
CA ALA A 236 -6.06 40.27 -2.72
C ALA A 236 -5.49 41.70 -2.83
N ARG A 237 -5.07 42.30 -1.71
CA ARG A 237 -4.41 43.63 -1.64
C ARG A 237 -2.93 43.51 -1.29
N ALA A 238 -2.31 42.38 -1.66
CA ALA A 238 -0.93 42.10 -1.30
C ALA A 238 0.04 42.98 -2.09
N ALA A 239 0.98 43.59 -1.37
CA ALA A 239 2.20 44.12 -1.98
C ALA A 239 3.07 42.95 -2.45
N VAL A 240 3.73 43.10 -3.60
CA VAL A 240 4.55 42.02 -4.17
C VAL A 240 6.00 42.45 -4.21
N VAL A 241 6.87 41.68 -3.55
CA VAL A 241 8.32 41.90 -3.55
C VAL A 241 9.02 40.73 -4.24
N GLU A 242 10.09 41.04 -4.97
CA GLU A 242 10.95 40.08 -5.63
C GLU A 242 12.24 39.90 -4.87
N ILE A 243 12.70 38.66 -4.75
CA ILE A 243 14.04 38.35 -4.25
C ILE A 243 15.07 38.59 -5.35
N ASP A 244 16.07 39.41 -5.06
CA ASP A 244 17.22 39.64 -5.92
C ASP A 244 18.26 38.53 -5.82
N SER A 245 19.09 38.41 -6.85
CA SER A 245 20.27 37.55 -6.81
C SER A 245 21.24 38.01 -5.72
N VAL A 246 21.96 37.05 -5.14
CA VAL A 246 22.99 37.34 -4.12
C VAL A 246 24.14 38.07 -4.80
N LYS A 247 24.49 39.25 -4.27
CA LYS A 247 25.65 40.01 -4.76
C LYS A 247 26.94 39.31 -4.34
N VAL A 248 27.98 39.45 -5.16
CA VAL A 248 29.32 38.86 -4.95
C VAL A 248 29.84 39.08 -3.52
N GLU A 249 29.77 40.31 -3.00
CA GLU A 249 30.29 40.60 -1.65
C GLU A 249 29.49 39.92 -0.53
N ASP A 250 28.17 39.72 -0.72
CA ASP A 250 27.36 39.00 0.25
C ASP A 250 27.64 37.49 0.18
N ALA A 251 27.90 36.96 -1.02
CA ALA A 251 28.36 35.59 -1.23
C ALA A 251 29.73 35.33 -0.56
N ILE A 252 30.71 36.21 -0.77
CA ILE A 252 32.04 36.12 -0.14
C ILE A 252 31.91 36.22 1.39
N ARG A 253 31.11 37.15 1.92
CA ARG A 253 30.87 37.27 3.36
C ARG A 253 30.26 35.99 3.94
N TYR A 254 29.28 35.41 3.26
CA TYR A 254 28.65 34.16 3.69
C TYR A 254 29.65 33.00 3.74
N LEU A 255 30.42 32.79 2.67
CA LEU A 255 31.40 31.69 2.60
C LEU A 255 32.56 31.89 3.58
N SER A 256 33.11 33.10 3.69
CA SER A 256 34.20 33.40 4.62
C SER A 256 33.80 33.24 6.10
N SER A 257 32.54 33.48 6.45
CA SER A 257 32.03 33.24 7.81
C SER A 257 32.09 31.77 8.24
N ALA A 258 32.07 30.85 7.26
CA ALA A 258 32.13 29.41 7.49
C ALA A 258 33.58 28.89 7.58
N PHE A 259 34.52 29.61 6.97
CA PHE A 259 35.89 29.17 6.71
C PHE A 259 36.90 30.25 7.09
N THR A 260 36.73 30.80 8.30
CA THR A 260 37.63 31.85 8.82
C THR A 260 39.08 31.36 8.79
N ASP A 261 39.97 32.19 8.24
CA ASP A 261 41.41 31.92 8.03
C ASP A 261 41.77 30.75 7.09
N ASP A 262 40.82 30.23 6.32
CA ASP A 262 41.08 29.18 5.34
C ASP A 262 41.63 29.76 4.02
N THR A 263 42.93 29.59 3.80
CA THR A 263 43.63 30.11 2.62
C THR A 263 43.15 29.50 1.31
N ARG A 264 42.52 28.31 1.33
CA ARG A 264 42.04 27.61 0.13
C ARG A 264 40.96 28.40 -0.63
N TRP A 265 40.22 29.26 0.06
CA TRP A 265 39.14 30.03 -0.55
C TRP A 265 39.59 31.34 -1.20
N ARG A 266 40.84 31.77 -0.94
CA ARG A 266 41.37 33.05 -1.44
C ARG A 266 41.32 33.17 -2.97
N PRO A 267 41.74 32.16 -3.77
CA PRO A 267 41.70 32.28 -5.22
C PRO A 267 40.27 32.41 -5.77
N LEU A 268 39.33 31.63 -5.22
CA LEU A 268 37.92 31.74 -5.56
C LEU A 268 37.35 33.13 -5.24
N PHE A 269 37.63 33.66 -4.03
CA PHE A 269 37.16 35.00 -3.65
C PHE A 269 37.77 36.10 -4.52
N GLN A 270 39.03 35.95 -4.92
CA GLN A 270 39.66 36.87 -5.85
C GLN A 270 38.99 36.82 -7.23
N ARG A 271 38.78 35.61 -7.78
CA ARG A 271 38.09 35.43 -9.07
C ARG A 271 36.68 36.03 -9.07
N LEU A 272 35.92 35.85 -7.99
CA LEU A 272 34.58 36.42 -7.87
C LEU A 272 34.57 37.96 -7.91
N ARG A 273 35.61 38.62 -7.38
CA ARG A 273 35.75 40.08 -7.44
C ARG A 273 36.25 40.56 -8.80
N ASP A 274 37.17 39.83 -9.39
CA ASP A 274 37.79 40.19 -10.68
C ASP A 274 36.81 40.00 -11.86
N ASP A 275 35.87 39.07 -11.75
CA ASP A 275 34.88 38.75 -12.79
C ASP A 275 33.48 38.50 -12.17
N PRO A 276 32.79 39.58 -11.76
CA PRO A 276 31.51 39.49 -11.05
C PRO A 276 30.35 38.97 -11.93
N ASP A 277 30.50 39.05 -13.25
CA ASP A 277 29.54 38.51 -14.24
C ASP A 277 30.05 37.19 -14.86
N GLY A 278 31.06 36.58 -14.26
CA GLY A 278 31.62 35.31 -14.69
C GLY A 278 30.71 34.12 -14.38
N PRO A 279 30.95 32.94 -14.98
CA PRO A 279 30.11 31.75 -14.80
C PRO A 279 30.03 31.27 -13.34
N VAL A 280 31.14 31.35 -12.60
CA VAL A 280 31.20 30.97 -11.18
C VAL A 280 30.43 31.95 -10.30
N ALA A 281 30.51 33.26 -10.61
CA ALA A 281 29.76 34.29 -9.89
C ALA A 281 28.25 34.16 -10.11
N HIS A 282 27.84 33.91 -11.36
CA HIS A 282 26.44 33.62 -11.69
C HIS A 282 25.93 32.34 -11.03
N ALA A 283 26.70 31.25 -11.03
CA ALA A 283 26.31 30.02 -10.34
C ALA A 283 26.14 30.24 -8.83
N LEU A 284 27.08 30.95 -8.19
CA LEU A 284 27.05 31.26 -6.76
C LEU A 284 26.15 32.46 -6.40
N SER A 285 25.35 32.96 -7.34
CA SER A 285 24.40 34.06 -7.10
C SER A 285 23.09 33.61 -6.44
N THR A 286 22.91 32.30 -6.22
CA THR A 286 21.73 31.75 -5.56
C THR A 286 22.07 31.21 -4.16
N PRO A 287 21.18 31.40 -3.15
CA PRO A 287 21.37 30.81 -1.83
C PRO A 287 21.60 29.30 -1.84
N LEU A 288 20.96 28.57 -2.77
CA LEU A 288 21.15 27.14 -2.93
C LEU A 288 22.60 26.80 -3.25
N MET A 289 23.18 27.40 -4.29
CA MET A 289 24.53 27.06 -4.73
C MET A 289 25.59 27.46 -3.70
N LEU A 290 25.39 28.56 -2.97
CA LEU A 290 26.24 28.95 -1.84
C LEU A 290 26.20 27.91 -0.71
N PHE A 291 25.00 27.42 -0.38
CA PHE A 291 24.84 26.35 0.60
C PHE A 291 25.51 25.04 0.15
N LEU A 292 25.37 24.67 -1.13
CA LEU A 292 26.01 23.47 -1.71
C LEU A 292 27.53 23.60 -1.69
N ALA A 293 28.08 24.74 -2.11
CA ALA A 293 29.52 25.01 -2.08
C ALA A 293 30.08 24.93 -0.66
N ARG A 294 29.40 25.58 0.30
CA ARG A 294 29.77 25.49 1.72
C ARG A 294 29.74 24.06 2.24
N THR A 295 28.78 23.25 1.81
CA THR A 295 28.67 21.86 2.26
C THR A 295 29.73 20.98 1.61
N ALA A 296 29.92 21.11 0.30
CA ALA A 296 30.86 20.34 -0.51
C ALA A 296 32.31 20.51 -0.04
N TYR A 297 32.71 21.77 0.20
CA TYR A 297 34.09 22.13 0.56
C TYR A 297 34.33 22.27 2.07
N LYS A 298 33.40 21.76 2.89
CA LYS A 298 33.50 21.82 4.36
C LYS A 298 34.74 21.11 4.90
N ARG A 299 35.24 20.11 4.18
CA ARG A 299 36.42 19.34 4.59
C ARG A 299 37.70 20.08 4.19
N PRO A 300 38.75 20.11 5.04
CA PRO A 300 40.03 20.71 4.67
C PRO A 300 40.72 20.04 3.47
N THR A 301 40.39 18.78 3.17
CA THR A 301 41.02 17.98 2.10
C THR A 301 40.49 18.27 0.69
N THR A 302 39.40 19.01 0.54
CA THR A 302 38.86 19.40 -0.77
C THR A 302 39.50 20.70 -1.26
N ASN A 303 39.37 21.06 -2.55
CA ASN A 303 39.88 22.34 -3.04
C ASN A 303 38.79 23.18 -3.74
N PRO A 304 38.37 24.35 -3.19
CA PRO A 304 37.41 25.24 -3.84
C PRO A 304 37.81 25.70 -5.24
N ASP A 305 39.11 25.67 -5.57
CA ASP A 305 39.61 26.00 -6.92
C ASP A 305 39.08 25.06 -8.00
N GLU A 306 38.57 23.88 -7.64
CA GLU A 306 37.85 22.99 -8.55
C GLU A 306 36.70 23.72 -9.26
N LEU A 307 36.03 24.67 -8.59
CA LEU A 307 34.98 25.49 -9.20
C LEU A 307 35.48 26.37 -10.35
N LEU A 308 36.75 26.75 -10.33
CA LEU A 308 37.36 27.61 -11.34
C LEU A 308 37.70 26.86 -12.63
N ALA A 309 37.70 25.52 -12.60
CA ALA A 309 37.97 24.68 -13.76
C ALA A 309 36.77 24.57 -14.72
N HIS A 310 35.59 25.05 -14.31
CA HIS A 310 34.36 24.97 -15.07
C HIS A 310 34.15 26.23 -15.92
N SER A 311 33.81 26.04 -17.20
CA SER A 311 33.69 27.12 -18.20
C SER A 311 32.34 27.82 -18.23
N ASP A 312 31.31 27.22 -17.63
CA ASP A 312 29.92 27.67 -17.75
C ASP A 312 29.16 27.49 -16.43
N VAL A 313 28.04 28.19 -16.30
CA VAL A 313 27.21 28.20 -15.08
C VAL A 313 26.70 26.79 -14.76
N GLN A 314 26.21 26.06 -15.78
CA GLN A 314 25.59 24.76 -15.60
C GLN A 314 26.60 23.73 -15.07
N SER A 315 27.83 23.69 -15.59
CA SER A 315 28.84 22.75 -15.13
C SER A 315 29.29 23.02 -13.68
N VAL A 316 29.33 24.29 -13.24
CA VAL A 316 29.54 24.63 -11.83
C VAL A 316 28.39 24.12 -10.95
N GLU A 317 27.14 24.37 -11.36
CA GLU A 317 25.96 23.92 -10.62
C GLU A 317 25.89 22.40 -10.50
N GLU A 318 26.16 21.68 -11.60
CA GLU A 318 26.15 20.22 -11.65
C GLU A 318 27.23 19.61 -10.75
N HIS A 319 28.45 20.18 -10.77
CA HIS A 319 29.53 19.75 -9.87
C HIS A 319 29.14 19.90 -8.40
N LEU A 320 28.56 21.04 -8.02
CA LEU A 320 28.10 21.28 -6.65
C LEU A 320 26.99 20.31 -6.23
N LEU A 321 26.05 20.00 -7.12
CA LEU A 321 24.99 19.02 -6.87
C LEU A 321 25.57 17.60 -6.70
N ASP A 322 26.55 17.23 -7.52
CA ASP A 322 27.18 15.91 -7.47
C ASP A 322 28.07 15.73 -6.23
N ALA A 323 28.71 16.81 -5.76
CA ALA A 323 29.54 16.83 -4.55
C ALA A 323 28.73 16.84 -3.24
N TYR A 324 27.46 17.27 -3.28
CA TYR A 324 26.63 17.45 -2.08
C TYR A 324 26.38 16.17 -1.29
N ILE A 325 25.97 15.09 -1.94
CA ILE A 325 25.65 13.82 -1.26
C ILE A 325 26.91 13.17 -0.65
N PRO A 326 28.03 13.01 -1.40
CA PRO A 326 29.28 12.53 -0.80
C PRO A 326 29.74 13.38 0.38
N ALA A 327 29.64 14.70 0.28
CA ALA A 327 30.00 15.61 1.37
C ALA A 327 29.15 15.35 2.63
N THR A 328 27.84 15.18 2.47
CA THR A 328 26.85 15.00 3.55
C THR A 328 26.92 13.63 4.24
N TYR A 329 27.30 12.57 3.51
CA TYR A 329 27.37 11.18 3.99
C TYR A 329 28.80 10.65 4.13
N ALA A 330 29.74 11.55 4.45
CA ALA A 330 31.15 11.25 4.57
C ALA A 330 31.45 10.09 5.53
N ARG A 331 32.41 9.23 5.16
CA ARG A 331 32.83 8.07 5.98
C ARG A 331 33.28 8.44 7.40
N HIS A 332 33.88 9.62 7.60
CA HIS A 332 34.35 10.07 8.92
C HIS A 332 33.22 10.38 9.92
N LEU A 333 31.97 10.45 9.47
CA LEU A 333 30.80 10.67 10.33
C LEU A 333 30.37 9.41 11.09
N GLY A 334 31.07 8.27 10.91
CA GLY A 334 30.80 7.04 11.63
C GLY A 334 29.43 6.41 11.32
N LEU A 335 28.90 6.67 10.12
CA LEU A 335 27.58 6.19 9.73
C LEU A 335 27.56 4.67 9.54
N PRO A 336 26.42 4.00 9.79
CA PRO A 336 26.28 2.56 9.57
C PRO A 336 26.24 2.18 8.08
N TYR A 337 26.43 3.14 7.17
CA TYR A 337 26.46 2.97 5.72
C TYR A 337 27.43 3.97 5.07
N SER A 338 27.88 3.63 3.86
CA SER A 338 28.78 4.43 3.05
C SER A 338 28.06 5.54 2.26
N GLU A 339 28.82 6.54 1.81
CA GLU A 339 28.35 7.58 0.88
C GLU A 339 27.79 6.99 -0.43
N TYR A 340 28.38 5.90 -0.93
CA TYR A 340 27.90 5.20 -2.12
C TYR A 340 26.50 4.59 -1.90
N GLN A 341 26.29 3.95 -0.74
CA GLN A 341 24.98 3.40 -0.38
C GLN A 341 23.94 4.53 -0.24
N ALA A 342 24.27 5.63 0.43
CA ALA A 342 23.39 6.77 0.57
C ALA A 342 23.00 7.38 -0.78
N LYS A 343 23.96 7.60 -1.69
CA LYS A 343 23.71 8.10 -3.05
C LYS A 343 22.80 7.16 -3.84
N ARG A 344 23.03 5.84 -3.74
CA ARG A 344 22.20 4.83 -4.41
C ARG A 344 20.76 4.79 -3.88
N TRP A 345 20.59 4.86 -2.56
CA TRP A 345 19.26 4.86 -1.93
C TRP A 345 18.50 6.15 -2.23
N LEU A 346 19.15 7.31 -2.13
CA LEU A 346 18.54 8.59 -2.51
C LEU A 346 18.22 8.65 -4.00
N GLY A 347 19.08 8.12 -4.87
CA GLY A 347 18.80 7.99 -6.30
C GLY A 347 17.57 7.13 -6.57
N THR A 348 17.36 6.06 -5.79
CA THR A 348 16.14 5.23 -5.90
C THR A 348 14.91 5.98 -5.41
N LEU A 349 15.01 6.74 -4.31
CA LEU A 349 13.91 7.58 -3.79
C LEU A 349 13.61 8.79 -4.69
N ALA A 350 14.60 9.34 -5.38
CA ALA A 350 14.44 10.48 -6.29
C ALA A 350 13.55 10.17 -7.50
N ARG A 351 13.34 8.88 -7.79
CA ARG A 351 12.42 8.39 -8.82
C ARG A 351 10.97 8.34 -8.36
N SER A 352 10.70 8.51 -7.06
CA SER A 352 9.34 8.67 -6.57
C SER A 352 8.79 10.03 -7.01
N PRO A 353 7.45 10.21 -7.05
CA PRO A 353 6.86 11.54 -7.14
C PRO A 353 7.44 12.47 -6.05
N ARG A 354 7.19 13.79 -6.16
CA ARG A 354 7.66 14.81 -5.18
C ARG A 354 7.57 14.34 -3.72
N GLU A 355 6.54 13.56 -3.39
CA GLU A 355 6.33 12.99 -2.07
C GLU A 355 6.70 11.50 -2.00
N VAL A 356 7.53 11.16 -1.02
CA VAL A 356 7.88 9.78 -0.70
C VAL A 356 6.86 9.23 0.29
N HIS A 357 5.90 8.47 -0.22
CA HIS A 357 4.92 7.72 0.57
C HIS A 357 5.19 6.22 0.55
N TRP A 358 4.82 5.51 1.62
CA TRP A 358 5.02 4.06 1.69
C TRP A 358 4.17 3.29 0.68
N TRP A 359 3.03 3.84 0.25
CA TRP A 359 2.16 3.18 -0.72
C TRP A 359 2.58 3.34 -2.18
N HIS A 360 3.60 4.16 -2.49
CA HIS A 360 4.14 4.27 -3.85
C HIS A 360 4.97 3.05 -4.28
N PHE A 361 5.41 2.22 -3.32
CA PHE A 361 6.20 1.04 -3.60
C PHE A 361 5.28 -0.11 -4.02
N HIS A 362 5.20 -0.34 -5.33
CA HIS A 362 4.52 -1.50 -5.89
C HIS A 362 5.52 -2.61 -6.24
N SER A 363 5.08 -3.87 -6.14
CA SER A 363 5.89 -5.00 -6.60
C SER A 363 5.03 -6.01 -7.35
N PRO A 364 5.29 -6.24 -8.66
CA PRO A 364 4.65 -7.34 -9.39
C PRO A 364 5.04 -8.71 -8.81
N ILE A 365 6.14 -8.79 -8.04
CA ILE A 365 6.59 -10.01 -7.36
C ILE A 365 5.64 -10.36 -6.22
N ALA A 366 5.00 -9.38 -5.57
CA ALA A 366 4.01 -9.66 -4.54
C ALA A 366 2.77 -10.36 -5.10
N ASP A 367 2.33 -9.99 -6.30
CA ASP A 367 1.22 -10.64 -7.00
C ASP A 367 1.58 -12.07 -7.40
N PHE A 368 2.78 -12.25 -7.95
CA PHE A 368 3.31 -13.57 -8.28
C PHE A 368 3.43 -14.45 -7.03
N ALA A 369 3.98 -13.92 -5.92
CA ALA A 369 4.14 -14.64 -4.68
C ALA A 369 2.79 -15.00 -4.03
N ALA A 370 1.80 -14.09 -4.08
CA ALA A 370 0.43 -14.39 -3.64
C ALA A 370 -0.16 -15.55 -4.45
N GLY A 371 -0.10 -15.46 -5.78
CA GLY A 371 -0.61 -16.50 -6.66
C GLY A 371 0.13 -17.83 -6.51
N LEU A 372 1.45 -17.80 -6.26
CA LEU A 372 2.25 -18.98 -5.99
C LEU A 372 1.88 -19.62 -4.65
N LEU A 373 1.70 -18.85 -3.57
CA LEU A 373 1.31 -19.41 -2.26
C LEU A 373 -0.08 -20.04 -2.30
N PHE A 374 -1.06 -19.38 -2.92
CA PHE A 374 -2.38 -19.98 -3.15
C PHE A 374 -2.28 -21.21 -4.07
N GLY A 375 -1.49 -21.12 -5.13
CA GLY A 375 -1.27 -22.21 -6.08
C GLY A 375 -0.65 -23.43 -5.41
N LEU A 376 0.38 -23.25 -4.57
CA LEU A 376 1.03 -24.34 -3.83
C LEU A 376 0.09 -24.99 -2.81
N GLY A 377 -0.72 -24.19 -2.09
CA GLY A 377 -1.74 -24.74 -1.18
C GLY A 377 -2.76 -25.63 -1.91
N THR A 378 -3.27 -25.15 -3.05
CA THR A 378 -4.22 -25.91 -3.89
C THR A 378 -3.55 -27.11 -4.57
N GLY A 379 -2.36 -26.92 -5.12
CA GLY A 379 -1.58 -27.97 -5.77
C GLY A 379 -1.21 -29.09 -4.81
N TRP A 380 -0.90 -28.77 -3.55
CA TRP A 380 -0.65 -29.75 -2.50
C TRP A 380 -1.88 -30.63 -2.24
N ILE A 381 -3.08 -30.05 -2.15
CA ILE A 381 -4.32 -30.83 -2.01
C ILE A 381 -4.54 -31.73 -3.23
N LEU A 382 -4.39 -31.19 -4.44
CA LEU A 382 -4.56 -31.95 -5.67
C LEU A 382 -3.54 -33.08 -5.84
N HIS A 383 -2.33 -32.88 -5.32
CA HIS A 383 -1.30 -33.93 -5.26
C HIS A 383 -1.77 -35.10 -4.40
N LEU A 384 -2.28 -34.82 -3.19
CA LEU A 384 -2.78 -35.82 -2.26
C LEU A 384 -3.99 -36.57 -2.83
N MET A 385 -4.83 -35.89 -3.61
CA MET A 385 -5.98 -36.51 -4.25
C MET A 385 -5.60 -37.42 -5.43
N TRP A 386 -4.69 -36.98 -6.27
CA TRP A 386 -4.41 -37.62 -7.56
C TRP A 386 -2.94 -37.85 -7.83
N ASN A 387 -2.20 -36.82 -8.25
CA ASN A 387 -0.79 -36.93 -8.61
C ASN A 387 -0.12 -35.54 -8.79
N THR A 388 1.18 -35.56 -9.09
CA THR A 388 2.00 -34.36 -9.34
C THR A 388 1.55 -33.55 -10.55
N ALA A 389 1.03 -34.17 -11.61
CA ALA A 389 0.56 -33.44 -12.79
C ALA A 389 -0.67 -32.57 -12.46
N ALA A 390 -1.61 -33.11 -11.68
CA ALA A 390 -2.74 -32.34 -11.17
C ALA A 390 -2.30 -31.20 -10.24
N ALA A 391 -1.28 -31.45 -9.40
CA ALA A 391 -0.70 -30.43 -8.54
C ALA A 391 -0.15 -29.23 -9.33
N ILE A 392 0.61 -29.50 -10.40
CA ILE A 392 1.17 -28.46 -11.28
C ILE A 392 0.03 -27.71 -12.00
N GLY A 393 -0.92 -28.44 -12.59
CA GLY A 393 -2.05 -27.84 -13.29
C GLY A 393 -2.88 -26.90 -12.42
N GLY A 394 -3.24 -27.32 -11.21
CA GLY A 394 -3.97 -26.49 -10.26
C GLY A 394 -3.16 -25.28 -9.77
N THR A 395 -1.85 -25.46 -9.53
CA THR A 395 -0.97 -24.35 -9.16
C THR A 395 -0.93 -23.28 -10.24
N LEU A 396 -0.74 -23.67 -11.50
CA LEU A 396 -0.69 -22.74 -12.65
C LEU A 396 -2.03 -22.05 -12.90
N PHE A 397 -3.14 -22.78 -12.76
CA PHE A 397 -4.48 -22.23 -12.90
C PHE A 397 -4.73 -21.12 -11.87
N VAL A 398 -4.47 -21.40 -10.59
CA VAL A 398 -4.65 -20.43 -9.50
C VAL A 398 -3.73 -19.22 -9.68
N LEU A 399 -2.46 -19.45 -10.05
CA LEU A 399 -1.51 -18.37 -10.34
C LEU A 399 -2.06 -17.44 -11.46
N ALA A 400 -2.59 -18.01 -12.54
CA ALA A 400 -3.19 -17.23 -13.64
C ALA A 400 -4.45 -16.47 -13.20
N SER A 401 -5.33 -17.09 -12.39
CA SER A 401 -6.52 -16.43 -11.84
C SER A 401 -6.17 -15.25 -10.93
N VAL A 402 -5.17 -15.40 -10.07
CA VAL A 402 -4.69 -14.32 -9.19
C VAL A 402 -4.05 -13.19 -10.02
N ALA A 403 -3.28 -13.53 -11.05
CA ALA A 403 -2.72 -12.54 -11.97
C ALA A 403 -3.83 -11.74 -12.68
N LEU A 404 -4.88 -12.41 -13.17
CA LEU A 404 -6.00 -11.76 -13.86
C LEU A 404 -6.81 -10.86 -12.93
N THR A 405 -7.18 -11.35 -11.74
CA THR A 405 -7.93 -10.55 -10.74
C THR A 405 -7.12 -9.37 -10.22
N SER A 406 -5.81 -9.54 -9.99
CA SER A 406 -4.93 -8.44 -9.61
C SER A 406 -4.83 -7.38 -10.71
N ARG A 407 -4.94 -7.75 -11.99
CA ARG A 407 -4.96 -6.81 -13.13
C ARG A 407 -6.31 -6.10 -13.25
N ALA A 408 -7.42 -6.81 -13.05
CA ALA A 408 -8.76 -6.21 -13.08
C ALA A 408 -9.00 -5.24 -11.92
N LEU A 409 -8.44 -5.50 -10.73
CA LEU A 409 -8.57 -4.65 -9.55
C LEU A 409 -7.51 -3.53 -9.44
N ARG A 410 -6.63 -3.39 -10.45
CA ARG A 410 -5.54 -2.40 -10.46
C ARG A 410 -6.00 -0.96 -10.77
N GLU A 411 -7.27 -0.75 -11.06
CA GLU A 411 -7.84 0.59 -11.28
C GLU A 411 -8.05 1.34 -9.95
N GLY A 412 -6.97 1.92 -9.41
CA GLY A 412 -6.98 3.13 -8.55
C GLY A 412 -7.55 3.06 -7.12
N LYS A 413 -8.15 1.95 -6.67
CA LYS A 413 -8.97 1.90 -5.43
C LYS A 413 -8.32 1.23 -4.22
N GLU A 414 -7.03 0.87 -4.27
CA GLU A 414 -6.41 0.03 -3.24
C GLU A 414 -6.10 0.74 -1.92
N ILE A 415 -5.79 2.04 -1.99
CA ILE A 415 -5.45 2.85 -0.82
C ILE A 415 -6.43 4.01 -0.78
N VAL A 416 -7.27 3.98 0.25
CA VAL A 416 -8.17 5.08 0.58
C VAL A 416 -7.50 5.92 1.65
N ILE A 417 -7.23 7.18 1.31
CA ILE A 417 -6.59 8.12 2.21
C ILE A 417 -7.66 9.08 2.71
N THR A 418 -7.80 9.18 4.02
CA THR A 418 -8.51 10.29 4.64
C THR A 418 -7.53 11.40 4.99
N GLU A 419 -7.97 12.65 4.91
CA GLU A 419 -7.17 13.82 5.30
C GLU A 419 -6.65 13.75 6.76
N ARG A 420 -7.33 12.98 7.62
CA ARG A 420 -6.89 12.73 9.01
C ARG A 420 -5.72 11.74 9.12
N GLU A 421 -5.50 10.94 8.08
CA GLU A 421 -4.46 9.91 7.98
C GLU A 421 -3.20 10.37 7.27
N THR A 422 -3.28 11.46 6.49
CA THR A 422 -2.08 12.16 6.03
C THR A 422 -1.25 12.57 7.27
N ALA A 423 -1.88 13.05 8.35
CA ALA A 423 -1.26 13.57 9.59
C ALA A 423 -0.18 12.70 10.30
N ASP A 424 -0.11 11.37 10.08
CA ASP A 424 0.96 10.52 10.61
C ASP A 424 1.11 9.22 9.79
N PRO A 425 2.12 9.11 8.90
CA PRO A 425 2.36 7.93 8.09
C PRO A 425 2.54 6.63 8.90
N ARG A 426 3.04 6.72 10.14
CA ARG A 426 3.23 5.54 11.00
C ARG A 426 1.88 5.01 11.49
N SER A 427 0.96 5.90 11.85
CA SER A 427 -0.40 5.53 12.22
C SER A 427 -1.15 4.89 11.05
N HIS A 428 -0.99 5.44 9.83
CA HIS A 428 -1.57 4.92 8.60
C HIS A 428 -1.05 3.50 8.30
N LEU A 429 0.28 3.32 8.35
CA LEU A 429 0.91 2.02 8.17
C LEU A 429 0.46 1.00 9.24
N ARG A 430 0.32 1.42 10.50
CA ARG A 430 -0.16 0.56 11.59
C ARG A 430 -1.60 0.08 11.35
N ARG A 431 -2.49 0.96 10.87
CA ARG A 431 -3.88 0.61 10.53
C ARG A 431 -3.93 -0.41 9.39
N TYR A 432 -3.26 -0.13 8.28
CA TYR A 432 -3.21 -1.05 7.14
C TYR A 432 -2.54 -2.39 7.50
N ARG A 433 -1.55 -2.39 8.41
CA ARG A 433 -1.00 -3.64 8.97
C ARG A 433 -2.05 -4.42 9.77
N MET A 434 -2.78 -3.77 10.67
CA MET A 434 -3.81 -4.44 11.47
C MET A 434 -4.94 -4.98 10.57
N LEU A 435 -5.37 -4.20 9.58
CA LEU A 435 -6.36 -4.64 8.61
C LEU A 435 -5.86 -5.82 7.77
N ALA A 436 -4.61 -5.78 7.31
CA ALA A 436 -4.01 -6.87 6.55
C ALA A 436 -3.93 -8.16 7.36
N VAL A 437 -3.49 -8.09 8.63
CA VAL A 437 -3.45 -9.25 9.53
C VAL A 437 -4.86 -9.77 9.81
N PHE A 438 -5.84 -8.88 10.02
CA PHE A 438 -7.23 -9.27 10.25
C PHE A 438 -7.82 -10.02 9.04
N VAL A 439 -7.69 -9.46 7.83
CA VAL A 439 -8.21 -10.08 6.60
C VAL A 439 -7.50 -11.41 6.31
N ALA A 440 -6.18 -11.49 6.54
CA ALA A 440 -5.42 -12.73 6.42
C ALA A 440 -5.88 -13.80 7.44
N ALA A 441 -6.16 -13.42 8.68
CA ALA A 441 -6.69 -14.33 9.69
C ALA A 441 -8.08 -14.86 9.31
N VAL A 442 -8.98 -13.98 8.85
CA VAL A 442 -10.31 -14.37 8.37
C VAL A 442 -10.18 -15.33 7.18
N ALA A 443 -9.29 -15.05 6.22
CA ALA A 443 -9.03 -15.94 5.09
C ALA A 443 -8.51 -17.31 5.52
N GLY A 444 -7.56 -17.34 6.45
CA GLY A 444 -7.00 -18.58 6.98
C GLY A 444 -8.04 -19.41 7.73
N ILE A 445 -8.87 -18.78 8.56
CA ILE A 445 -9.96 -19.45 9.29
C ILE A 445 -11.02 -19.96 8.31
N ALA A 446 -11.42 -19.15 7.32
CA ALA A 446 -12.40 -19.57 6.32
C ALA A 446 -11.87 -20.76 5.48
N GLY A 447 -10.59 -20.72 5.08
CA GLY A 447 -9.93 -21.84 4.40
C GLY A 447 -9.83 -23.09 5.27
N TRP A 448 -9.51 -22.92 6.57
CA TRP A 448 -9.46 -24.00 7.55
C TRP A 448 -10.83 -24.66 7.76
N VAL A 449 -11.86 -23.88 8.04
CA VAL A 449 -13.23 -24.37 8.28
C VAL A 449 -13.80 -24.99 7.00
N GLY A 450 -13.63 -24.33 5.86
CA GLY A 450 -14.13 -24.83 4.57
C GLY A 450 -13.49 -26.16 4.19
N LEU A 451 -12.16 -26.28 4.30
CA LEU A 451 -11.48 -27.54 3.99
C LEU A 451 -11.78 -28.63 5.02
N SER A 452 -11.92 -28.28 6.31
CA SER A 452 -12.29 -29.24 7.35
C SER A 452 -13.69 -29.83 7.10
N ALA A 453 -14.67 -29.00 6.77
CA ALA A 453 -16.02 -29.46 6.45
C ALA A 453 -16.03 -30.37 5.22
N TRP A 454 -15.22 -30.03 4.21
CA TRP A 454 -15.11 -30.82 2.99
C TRP A 454 -14.39 -32.17 3.21
N ILE A 455 -13.22 -32.19 3.87
CA ILE A 455 -12.49 -33.44 4.17
C ILE A 455 -13.32 -34.33 5.13
N GLY A 456 -13.85 -33.76 6.22
CA GLY A 456 -14.64 -34.51 7.19
C GLY A 456 -15.93 -35.06 6.60
N GLY A 457 -16.65 -34.27 5.80
CA GLY A 457 -17.92 -34.69 5.19
C GLY A 457 -17.76 -35.58 3.96
N ALA A 458 -16.92 -35.19 3.01
CA ALA A 458 -16.79 -35.89 1.73
C ALA A 458 -15.77 -37.03 1.80
N ALA A 459 -14.62 -36.85 2.46
CA ALA A 459 -13.60 -37.88 2.58
C ALA A 459 -13.84 -38.83 3.76
N GLY A 460 -14.55 -38.41 4.81
CA GLY A 460 -14.85 -39.25 5.98
C GLY A 460 -13.63 -39.53 6.86
N ALA A 461 -12.67 -38.61 6.88
CA ALA A 461 -11.45 -38.70 7.68
C ALA A 461 -11.71 -38.47 9.17
N ASP A 462 -10.78 -38.91 10.04
CA ASP A 462 -10.84 -38.61 11.47
C ASP A 462 -10.60 -37.11 11.74
N SER A 463 -10.98 -36.66 12.94
CA SER A 463 -10.95 -35.25 13.31
C SER A 463 -9.52 -34.68 13.39
N VAL A 464 -8.53 -35.45 13.82
CA VAL A 464 -7.15 -34.97 13.99
C VAL A 464 -6.51 -34.73 12.64
N THR A 465 -6.68 -35.69 11.73
CA THR A 465 -6.16 -35.59 10.37
C THR A 465 -6.84 -34.46 9.62
N THR A 466 -8.16 -34.37 9.69
CA THR A 466 -8.94 -33.26 9.10
C THR A 466 -8.43 -31.90 9.57
N MET A 467 -8.21 -31.72 10.88
CA MET A 467 -7.70 -30.47 11.45
C MET A 467 -6.30 -30.14 10.95
N THR A 468 -5.41 -31.13 10.84
CA THR A 468 -4.02 -30.93 10.45
C THR A 468 -3.88 -30.47 9.00
N TYR A 469 -4.51 -31.18 8.06
CA TYR A 469 -4.46 -30.80 6.63
C TYR A 469 -5.14 -29.46 6.37
N ALA A 470 -6.26 -29.22 7.04
CA ALA A 470 -6.96 -27.95 6.94
C ALA A 470 -6.14 -26.78 7.50
N LEU A 471 -5.37 -26.98 8.59
CA LEU A 471 -4.54 -25.93 9.17
C LEU A 471 -3.39 -25.53 8.23
N VAL A 472 -2.75 -26.51 7.59
CA VAL A 472 -1.70 -26.26 6.59
C VAL A 472 -2.27 -25.43 5.44
N TYR A 473 -3.43 -25.82 4.90
CA TYR A 473 -4.08 -25.07 3.82
C TYR A 473 -4.50 -23.66 4.25
N GLY A 474 -5.11 -23.53 5.43
CA GLY A 474 -5.48 -22.23 6.02
C GLY A 474 -4.26 -21.31 6.19
N SER A 475 -3.09 -21.87 6.50
CA SER A 475 -1.83 -21.12 6.61
C SER A 475 -1.35 -20.60 5.26
N PHE A 476 -1.43 -21.39 4.18
CA PHE A 476 -1.15 -20.93 2.82
C PHE A 476 -2.10 -19.81 2.39
N ALA A 477 -3.41 -19.98 2.65
CA ALA A 477 -4.41 -18.97 2.36
C ALA A 477 -4.15 -17.66 3.13
N ALA A 478 -3.86 -17.74 4.43
CA ALA A 478 -3.54 -16.57 5.25
C ALA A 478 -2.28 -15.85 4.75
N ALA A 479 -1.21 -16.58 4.44
CA ALA A 479 0.03 -15.98 3.93
C ALA A 479 -0.16 -15.31 2.57
N ALA A 480 -0.91 -15.95 1.66
CA ALA A 480 -1.20 -15.42 0.34
C ALA A 480 -2.14 -14.19 0.37
N THR A 481 -3.12 -14.19 1.27
CA THR A 481 -3.94 -12.99 1.54
C THR A 481 -3.10 -11.87 2.15
N LEU A 482 -2.21 -12.17 3.09
CA LEU A 482 -1.36 -11.16 3.73
C LEU A 482 -0.46 -10.47 2.70
N ILE A 483 0.22 -11.21 1.84
CA ILE A 483 1.14 -10.65 0.84
C ILE A 483 0.43 -9.89 -0.28
N SER A 484 -0.83 -10.25 -0.58
CA SER A 484 -1.66 -9.55 -1.56
C SER A 484 -2.31 -8.26 -1.04
N THR A 485 -2.20 -7.94 0.26
CA THR A 485 -2.66 -6.66 0.81
C THR A 485 -1.72 -5.50 0.44
N ALA A 486 -2.19 -4.25 0.52
CA ALA A 486 -1.36 -3.07 0.30
C ALA A 486 -0.10 -3.05 1.20
N TRP A 487 -0.24 -3.44 2.47
CA TRP A 487 0.89 -3.55 3.40
C TRP A 487 1.85 -4.68 3.02
N GLY A 488 1.33 -5.84 2.64
CA GLY A 488 2.13 -6.99 2.19
C GLY A 488 2.93 -6.69 0.93
N ARG A 489 2.29 -6.06 -0.06
CA ARG A 489 2.92 -5.58 -1.30
C ARG A 489 4.02 -4.56 -1.03
N TYR A 490 3.76 -3.58 -0.16
CA TYR A 490 4.77 -2.63 0.31
C TYR A 490 5.96 -3.36 0.93
N MET A 491 5.72 -4.32 1.83
CA MET A 491 6.79 -5.06 2.50
C MET A 491 7.61 -5.88 1.51
N ALA A 492 6.97 -6.54 0.54
CA ALA A 492 7.63 -7.30 -0.52
C ALA A 492 8.46 -6.40 -1.45
N ALA A 493 7.92 -5.26 -1.87
CA ALA A 493 8.64 -4.25 -2.67
C ALA A 493 9.87 -3.75 -1.92
N ARG A 494 9.69 -3.37 -0.65
CA ARG A 494 10.76 -2.88 0.22
C ARG A 494 11.85 -3.93 0.46
N LEU A 495 11.47 -5.17 0.74
CA LEU A 495 12.42 -6.26 0.96
C LEU A 495 13.20 -6.57 -0.32
N TRP A 496 12.53 -6.63 -1.47
CA TRP A 496 13.17 -6.87 -2.75
C TRP A 496 14.14 -5.76 -3.14
N LEU A 497 13.76 -4.49 -2.96
CA LEU A 497 14.64 -3.34 -3.16
C LEU A 497 15.81 -3.33 -2.17
N ALA A 498 15.58 -3.76 -0.93
CA ALA A 498 16.64 -3.88 0.08
C ALA A 498 17.65 -4.99 -0.24
N VAL A 499 17.17 -6.16 -0.66
CA VAL A 499 18.03 -7.28 -1.08
C VAL A 499 18.86 -6.91 -2.32
N ARG A 500 18.31 -6.10 -3.23
CA ARG A 500 19.06 -5.54 -4.39
C ARG A 500 20.00 -4.38 -4.02
N GLY A 501 20.07 -3.98 -2.75
CA GLY A 501 20.86 -2.84 -2.28
C GLY A 501 20.38 -1.48 -2.80
N LEU A 502 19.16 -1.40 -3.34
CA LEU A 502 18.55 -0.18 -3.86
C LEU A 502 17.86 0.66 -2.77
N LEU A 503 17.48 0.04 -1.65
CA LEU A 503 17.00 0.72 -0.45
C LEU A 503 17.63 0.10 0.81
N PRO A 504 17.62 0.79 1.96
CA PRO A 504 18.05 0.19 3.22
C PRO A 504 16.97 -0.67 3.88
N PHE A 505 17.38 -1.70 4.63
CA PHE A 505 16.48 -2.52 5.46
C PHE A 505 15.73 -1.69 6.52
N HIS A 506 16.30 -0.59 6.98
CA HIS A 506 15.67 0.35 7.91
C HIS A 506 15.32 1.69 7.23
N LEU A 507 14.53 1.63 6.15
CA LEU A 507 14.13 2.79 5.34
C LEU A 507 13.69 4.02 6.14
N LEU A 508 12.81 3.88 7.13
CA LEU A 508 12.34 5.03 7.92
C LEU A 508 13.47 5.73 8.70
N ARG A 509 14.41 4.97 9.27
CA ARG A 509 15.58 5.56 9.94
C ARG A 509 16.46 6.31 8.97
N PHE A 510 16.64 5.79 7.76
CA PHE A 510 17.40 6.46 6.70
C PHE A 510 16.71 7.74 6.22
N ILE A 511 15.39 7.73 6.03
CA ILE A 511 14.61 8.92 5.64
C ILE A 511 14.70 9.99 6.74
N GLU A 512 14.61 9.59 8.01
CA GLU A 512 14.78 10.50 9.16
C GLU A 512 16.20 11.07 9.24
N ASP A 513 17.23 10.25 9.00
CA ASP A 513 18.61 10.73 8.90
C ASP A 513 18.78 11.71 7.74
N ALA A 514 18.27 11.38 6.55
CA ALA A 514 18.30 12.26 5.38
C ALA A 514 17.54 13.58 5.61
N HIS A 515 16.46 13.56 6.39
CA HIS A 515 15.77 14.76 6.84
C HIS A 515 16.63 15.58 7.82
N SER A 516 17.22 14.95 8.83
CA SER A 516 18.08 15.62 9.83
C SER A 516 19.32 16.27 9.20
N ARG A 517 19.82 15.69 8.11
CA ARG A 517 20.95 16.20 7.32
C ARG A 517 20.57 17.25 6.27
N GLY A 518 19.29 17.58 6.15
CA GLY A 518 18.80 18.60 5.22
C GLY A 518 18.65 18.15 3.77
N VAL A 519 18.84 16.87 3.43
CA VAL A 519 18.61 16.35 2.07
C VAL A 519 17.10 16.29 1.78
N LEU A 520 16.33 15.78 2.75
CA LEU A 520 14.88 15.76 2.69
C LEU A 520 14.29 16.87 3.58
N ARG A 521 13.18 17.46 3.16
CA ARG A 521 12.32 18.28 4.01
C ARG A 521 11.02 17.54 4.28
N LYS A 522 10.34 17.93 5.36
CA LYS A 522 9.08 17.32 5.81
C LYS A 522 7.99 18.39 5.87
N PRO A 523 7.37 18.76 4.73
CA PRO A 523 6.22 19.68 4.67
C PRO A 523 4.98 18.97 5.27
N GLY A 524 4.97 18.87 6.58
CA GLY A 524 3.94 18.16 7.32
C GLY A 524 4.21 16.68 7.45
N VAL A 525 3.67 15.88 6.55
CA VAL A 525 3.48 14.44 6.83
C VAL A 525 4.27 13.52 5.94
N PHE A 526 4.63 14.01 4.77
CA PHE A 526 5.46 13.30 3.82
C PHE A 526 6.87 13.86 3.86
N TYR A 527 7.78 13.07 3.29
CA TYR A 527 9.14 13.51 3.04
C TYR A 527 9.26 13.82 1.55
N GLU A 528 9.94 14.91 1.25
CA GLU A 528 10.27 15.31 -0.11
C GLU A 528 11.71 15.79 -0.19
N PHE A 529 12.27 15.81 -1.39
CA PHE A 529 13.59 16.40 -1.59
C PHE A 529 13.51 17.89 -1.33
N ARG A 530 14.42 18.40 -0.50
CA ARG A 530 14.49 19.84 -0.21
C ARG A 530 14.76 20.66 -1.46
N HIS A 531 15.53 20.10 -2.39
CA HIS A 531 15.93 20.75 -3.61
C HIS A 531 15.50 19.91 -4.82
N VAL A 532 14.60 20.45 -5.62
CA VAL A 532 14.09 19.78 -6.84
C VAL A 532 15.23 19.50 -7.82
N ARG A 533 16.17 20.44 -8.01
CA ARG A 533 17.36 20.23 -8.86
C ARG A 533 18.22 19.04 -8.41
N LEU A 534 18.34 18.81 -7.10
CA LEU A 534 19.04 17.63 -6.57
C LEU A 534 18.26 16.35 -6.86
N GLN A 535 16.93 16.38 -6.72
CA GLN A 535 16.08 15.24 -7.10
C GLN A 535 16.23 14.91 -8.59
N GLU A 536 16.17 15.92 -9.46
CA GLU A 536 16.34 15.78 -10.92
C GLU A 536 17.73 15.23 -11.27
N ARG A 537 18.80 15.75 -10.66
CA ARG A 537 20.17 15.24 -10.87
C ARG A 537 20.32 13.79 -10.42
N LEU A 538 19.66 13.39 -9.33
CA LEU A 538 19.66 12.01 -8.83
C LEU A 538 18.75 11.07 -9.64
N ARG A 539 17.79 11.62 -10.38
CA ARG A 539 16.82 10.88 -11.19
C ARG A 539 17.43 10.44 -12.52
N ALA A 540 18.34 9.47 -12.48
CA ALA A 540 18.82 8.78 -13.68
C ALA A 540 17.97 7.51 -13.96
N GLY A 541 17.31 7.48 -15.13
CA GLY A 541 16.59 6.33 -15.70
C GLY A 541 15.11 6.16 -15.26
N ASN A 542 14.31 5.50 -16.09
CA ASN A 542 12.91 5.14 -15.80
C ASN A 542 12.83 3.97 -14.80
N SER A 543 11.92 4.00 -13.83
CA SER A 543 11.66 2.86 -12.93
C SER A 543 10.20 2.45 -12.95
N LEU A 544 9.95 1.23 -13.41
CA LEU A 544 8.64 0.56 -13.46
C LEU A 544 7.99 0.29 -12.08
N LEU A 545 8.66 0.62 -10.97
CA LEU A 545 8.26 0.23 -9.61
C LEU A 545 7.65 1.36 -8.76
N LEU A 546 7.70 2.59 -9.25
CA LEU A 546 7.16 3.78 -8.60
C LEU A 546 6.13 4.39 -9.57
N GLN A 547 4.85 4.26 -9.24
CA GLN A 547 3.74 4.80 -10.04
C GLN A 547 3.20 6.07 -9.41
N ASP A 548 2.76 7.01 -10.25
CA ASP A 548 2.41 8.34 -9.77
C ASP A 548 1.10 8.41 -8.96
N HIS A 549 0.10 7.54 -9.16
CA HIS A 549 -1.19 7.69 -8.46
C HIS A 549 -2.02 6.39 -8.24
N PRO A 550 -1.74 5.54 -7.24
CA PRO A 550 -2.56 4.36 -6.93
C PRO A 550 -3.65 4.58 -5.84
N TYR A 551 -3.93 5.83 -5.45
CA TYR A 551 -4.79 6.14 -4.30
C TYR A 551 -5.93 7.10 -4.63
N GLU A 552 -7.03 6.97 -3.91
CA GLU A 552 -8.19 7.85 -3.97
C GLU A 552 -8.23 8.72 -2.70
N VAL A 553 -8.27 10.04 -2.87
CA VAL A 553 -8.43 10.99 -1.76
C VAL A 553 -9.92 11.14 -1.48
N VAL A 554 -10.36 10.71 -0.30
CA VAL A 554 -11.77 10.80 0.09
C VAL A 554 -12.02 12.15 0.75
N LYS A 555 -13.02 12.88 0.25
CA LYS A 555 -13.41 14.22 0.73
C LYS A 555 -13.74 14.22 2.24
N PRO A 556 -13.43 15.30 2.97
CA PRO A 556 -13.59 15.37 4.42
C PRO A 556 -15.03 15.19 4.92
N GLU A 557 -16.03 15.45 4.08
CA GLU A 557 -17.47 15.32 4.39
C GLU A 557 -17.97 13.86 4.37
N THR A 558 -17.12 12.93 3.95
CA THR A 558 -17.50 11.53 3.78
C THR A 558 -17.69 10.84 5.14
N SER A 559 -18.82 10.14 5.30
CA SER A 559 -19.12 9.47 6.56
C SER A 559 -18.08 8.40 6.91
N ARG A 560 -17.84 8.17 8.22
CA ARG A 560 -16.92 7.10 8.69
C ARG A 560 -17.24 5.72 8.10
N LEU A 561 -18.53 5.45 7.88
CA LEU A 561 -19.00 4.20 7.30
C LEU A 561 -18.58 4.06 5.83
N GLN A 562 -18.68 5.14 5.04
CA GLN A 562 -18.25 5.14 3.64
C GLN A 562 -16.73 4.98 3.51
N ILE A 563 -15.95 5.64 4.37
CA ILE A 563 -14.50 5.46 4.44
C ILE A 563 -14.15 4.00 4.76
N ALA A 564 -14.78 3.41 5.78
CA ALA A 564 -14.56 2.02 6.15
C ALA A 564 -14.93 1.05 5.02
N LYS A 565 -16.07 1.29 4.34
CA LYS A 565 -16.48 0.50 3.17
C LYS A 565 -15.46 0.59 2.04
N ALA A 566 -14.97 1.78 1.72
CA ALA A 566 -13.98 1.98 0.68
C ALA A 566 -12.63 1.29 1.03
N GLN A 567 -12.17 1.40 2.28
CA GLN A 567 -10.96 0.72 2.77
C GLN A 567 -11.07 -0.81 2.74
N LEU A 568 -12.28 -1.35 2.97
CA LEU A 568 -12.55 -2.79 2.98
C LEU A 568 -12.91 -3.36 1.60
N TYR A 569 -13.31 -2.53 0.64
CA TYR A 569 -13.84 -2.97 -0.65
C TYR A 569 -12.85 -3.88 -1.41
N VAL A 570 -11.62 -3.39 -1.63
CA VAL A 570 -10.61 -4.16 -2.39
C VAL A 570 -10.14 -5.41 -1.61
N PRO A 571 -9.80 -5.34 -0.31
CA PRO A 571 -9.47 -6.54 0.47
C PRO A 571 -10.58 -7.59 0.48
N VAL A 572 -11.84 -7.18 0.63
CA VAL A 572 -13.00 -8.11 0.68
C VAL A 572 -13.26 -8.72 -0.68
N ILE A 573 -13.25 -7.95 -1.78
CA ILE A 573 -13.45 -8.52 -3.12
C ILE A 573 -12.35 -9.51 -3.47
N ARG A 574 -11.10 -9.20 -3.13
CA ARG A 574 -10.02 -10.17 -3.28
C ARG A 574 -10.27 -11.40 -2.44
N LEU A 575 -10.59 -11.24 -1.16
CA LEU A 575 -10.90 -12.38 -0.29
C LEU A 575 -12.00 -13.25 -0.90
N VAL A 576 -13.10 -12.65 -1.37
CA VAL A 576 -14.21 -13.35 -2.01
C VAL A 576 -13.77 -14.03 -3.30
N ALA A 577 -12.99 -13.37 -4.16
CA ALA A 577 -12.47 -13.97 -5.39
C ALA A 577 -11.57 -15.19 -5.09
N HIS A 578 -10.68 -15.09 -4.10
CA HIS A 578 -9.84 -16.20 -3.69
C HIS A 578 -10.67 -17.33 -3.08
N LEU A 579 -11.57 -17.04 -2.13
CA LEU A 579 -12.47 -18.04 -1.54
C LEU A 579 -13.37 -18.69 -2.60
N ALA A 580 -13.81 -17.95 -3.62
CA ALA A 580 -14.60 -18.48 -4.73
C ALA A 580 -13.79 -19.47 -5.56
N VAL A 581 -12.53 -19.18 -5.92
CA VAL A 581 -11.66 -20.16 -6.62
C VAL A 581 -11.52 -21.44 -5.80
N ILE A 582 -11.32 -21.30 -4.49
CA ILE A 582 -11.18 -22.44 -3.57
C ILE A 582 -12.47 -23.26 -3.51
N PHE A 583 -13.61 -22.60 -3.30
CA PHE A 583 -14.90 -23.24 -3.15
C PHE A 583 -15.39 -23.86 -4.46
N ILE A 584 -15.19 -23.19 -5.59
CA ILE A 584 -15.49 -23.73 -6.93
C ILE A 584 -14.62 -24.96 -7.19
N THR A 585 -13.33 -24.91 -6.88
CA THR A 585 -12.45 -26.09 -7.01
C THR A 585 -12.96 -27.23 -6.12
N ALA A 586 -13.24 -26.98 -4.84
CA ALA A 586 -13.77 -27.99 -3.92
C ALA A 586 -15.14 -28.55 -4.33
N LEU A 587 -16.03 -27.72 -4.89
CA LEU A 587 -17.34 -28.12 -5.40
C LEU A 587 -17.21 -29.01 -6.64
N VAL A 588 -16.38 -28.60 -7.61
CA VAL A 588 -16.09 -29.39 -8.82
C VAL A 588 -15.43 -30.72 -8.46
N LEU A 589 -14.55 -30.73 -7.44
CA LEU A 589 -13.87 -31.92 -6.94
C LEU A 589 -14.74 -32.81 -6.04
N GLY A 590 -15.79 -32.24 -5.43
CA GLY A 590 -16.78 -32.97 -4.63
C GLY A 590 -17.92 -33.55 -5.48
N ALA A 591 -18.07 -33.08 -6.72
CA ALA A 591 -19.09 -33.56 -7.64
C ALA A 591 -18.84 -35.02 -8.01
N THR A 592 -19.88 -35.83 -7.90
CA THR A 592 -19.74 -37.27 -8.01
C THR A 592 -19.83 -37.76 -9.47
N PHE A 593 -18.73 -38.21 -10.10
CA PHE A 593 -18.75 -38.72 -11.48
C PHE A 593 -19.10 -40.22 -11.59
N LYS A 594 -20.09 -40.57 -12.43
CA LYS A 594 -20.34 -41.97 -12.84
C LYS A 594 -19.12 -42.48 -13.61
N GLY A 595 -18.55 -43.59 -13.12
CA GLY A 595 -17.16 -43.98 -13.38
C GLY A 595 -16.92 -44.89 -14.58
N GLY A 596 -17.93 -45.51 -15.20
CA GLY A 596 -17.69 -46.30 -16.41
C GLY A 596 -18.73 -47.38 -16.69
N PRO A 597 -18.80 -47.87 -17.94
CA PRO A 597 -19.74 -48.91 -18.33
C PRO A 597 -19.34 -50.27 -17.75
N LEU A 598 -20.33 -51.08 -17.38
CA LEU A 598 -20.16 -52.51 -17.17
C LEU A 598 -20.28 -53.22 -18.54
N GLU A 599 -19.27 -54.00 -18.92
CA GLU A 599 -19.26 -54.70 -20.19
C GLU A 599 -19.50 -56.19 -19.98
N TYR A 600 -20.53 -56.74 -20.62
CA TYR A 600 -20.84 -58.17 -20.50
C TYR A 600 -19.69 -59.02 -21.07
N GLU A 601 -19.22 -59.98 -20.28
CA GLU A 601 -18.10 -60.84 -20.64
C GLU A 601 -18.57 -62.27 -20.92
N THR A 602 -19.22 -62.93 -19.95
CA THR A 602 -19.62 -64.36 -20.04
C THR A 602 -20.87 -64.69 -19.21
N GLY A 603 -21.49 -65.85 -19.47
CA GLY A 603 -22.67 -66.35 -18.75
C GLY A 603 -23.99 -66.16 -19.52
N LYS A 604 -25.05 -65.73 -18.84
CA LYS A 604 -26.30 -65.30 -19.48
C LYS A 604 -26.25 -63.80 -19.73
N ALA A 605 -26.30 -63.37 -20.98
CA ALA A 605 -26.37 -61.94 -21.29
C ALA A 605 -27.68 -61.32 -20.77
N PRO A 606 -27.62 -60.17 -20.06
CA PRO A 606 -28.83 -59.42 -19.73
C PRO A 606 -29.49 -58.86 -20.99
N THR A 607 -30.82 -58.86 -21.02
CA THR A 607 -31.56 -58.11 -22.03
C THR A 607 -31.44 -56.62 -21.72
N ARG A 608 -30.93 -55.82 -22.66
CA ARG A 608 -30.78 -54.37 -22.50
C ARG A 608 -31.97 -53.66 -23.14
N TYR A 609 -32.60 -52.75 -22.42
CA TYR A 609 -33.74 -51.95 -22.89
C TYR A 609 -33.84 -50.65 -22.09
N ASP A 610 -34.55 -49.65 -22.62
CA ASP A 610 -34.75 -48.38 -21.93
C ASP A 610 -36.11 -48.35 -21.23
N VAL A 611 -36.08 -48.03 -19.94
CA VAL A 611 -37.29 -47.79 -19.15
C VAL A 611 -37.57 -46.31 -19.13
N HIS A 612 -38.79 -45.96 -19.54
CA HIS A 612 -39.25 -44.58 -19.60
C HIS A 612 -39.95 -44.28 -18.28
N PHE A 613 -39.37 -43.40 -17.48
CA PHE A 613 -40.00 -42.90 -16.27
C PHE A 613 -40.63 -41.54 -16.56
N GLN A 614 -41.84 -41.35 -16.07
CA GLN A 614 -42.48 -40.02 -16.10
C GLN A 614 -41.80 -39.16 -15.03
N VAL A 615 -41.04 -38.16 -15.47
CA VAL A 615 -40.40 -37.19 -14.57
C VAL A 615 -41.28 -35.93 -14.55
N GLY A 616 -42.00 -35.72 -13.45
CA GLY A 616 -42.93 -34.61 -13.29
C GLY A 616 -44.38 -34.97 -13.65
N GLY A 617 -45.33 -34.56 -12.81
CA GLY A 617 -46.76 -34.92 -12.92
C GLY A 617 -47.56 -34.07 -13.92
N GLY A 618 -47.03 -33.87 -15.14
CA GLY A 618 -47.69 -33.14 -16.22
C GLY A 618 -48.10 -34.04 -17.38
N VAL A 619 -49.13 -33.62 -18.15
CA VAL A 619 -49.65 -34.33 -19.34
C VAL A 619 -48.64 -34.30 -20.51
N ASP A 620 -47.67 -33.38 -20.47
CA ASP A 620 -46.53 -33.25 -21.41
C ASP A 620 -45.18 -33.50 -20.69
N ALA A 621 -45.07 -34.59 -19.92
CA ALA A 621 -43.82 -34.92 -19.25
C ALA A 621 -42.80 -35.54 -20.23
N ASP A 622 -41.64 -34.90 -20.38
CA ASP A 622 -40.50 -35.47 -21.11
C ASP A 622 -40.05 -36.77 -20.45
N PHE A 623 -40.09 -37.88 -21.19
CA PHE A 623 -39.59 -39.17 -20.73
C PHE A 623 -38.08 -39.23 -20.93
N THR A 624 -37.31 -39.26 -19.84
CA THR A 624 -35.87 -39.53 -19.92
C THR A 624 -35.66 -41.05 -19.98
N PRO A 625 -35.09 -41.62 -21.06
CA PRO A 625 -34.82 -43.04 -21.12
C PRO A 625 -33.74 -43.42 -20.10
N ILE A 626 -34.05 -44.37 -19.23
CA ILE A 626 -33.09 -44.92 -18.26
C ILE A 626 -32.69 -46.32 -18.73
N PRO A 627 -31.40 -46.60 -18.96
CA PRO A 627 -30.97 -47.92 -19.40
C PRO A 627 -31.25 -48.96 -18.31
N ALA A 628 -31.82 -50.09 -18.70
CA ALA A 628 -32.17 -51.18 -17.81
C ALA A 628 -31.67 -52.52 -18.34
N TRP A 629 -31.20 -53.36 -17.42
CA TRP A 629 -30.74 -54.71 -17.71
C TRP A 629 -31.69 -55.73 -17.09
N GLY A 630 -32.17 -56.68 -17.91
CA GLY A 630 -33.18 -57.65 -17.54
C GLY A 630 -32.70 -59.09 -17.57
N TRP A 631 -33.18 -59.90 -16.61
CA TRP A 631 -33.00 -61.36 -16.61
C TRP A 631 -34.33 -62.07 -16.36
N THR A 632 -34.63 -63.06 -17.19
CA THR A 632 -35.81 -63.91 -17.04
C THR A 632 -35.46 -65.19 -16.28
N MET A 633 -36.24 -65.51 -15.24
CA MET A 633 -35.97 -66.60 -14.32
C MET A 633 -37.17 -67.54 -14.14
N PRO A 634 -37.14 -68.73 -14.79
CA PRO A 634 -38.10 -69.81 -14.53
C PRO A 634 -38.07 -70.31 -13.06
N PRO A 635 -39.08 -71.09 -12.62
CA PRO A 635 -39.09 -71.70 -11.29
C PRO A 635 -37.83 -72.53 -11.03
N SER A 636 -37.29 -72.43 -9.81
CA SER A 636 -36.08 -73.17 -9.38
C SER A 636 -34.83 -72.97 -10.26
N SER A 637 -34.74 -71.88 -11.03
CA SER A 637 -33.59 -71.58 -11.89
C SER A 637 -32.50 -70.78 -11.18
N ALA A 638 -31.28 -70.83 -11.75
CA ALA A 638 -30.18 -69.94 -11.39
C ALA A 638 -29.56 -69.35 -12.67
N VAL A 639 -29.23 -68.06 -12.63
CA VAL A 639 -28.66 -67.32 -13.75
C VAL A 639 -27.42 -66.58 -13.26
N THR A 640 -26.31 -66.72 -13.98
CA THR A 640 -25.06 -66.02 -13.68
C THR A 640 -24.61 -65.20 -14.87
N SER A 641 -24.21 -63.95 -14.61
CA SER A 641 -23.66 -63.02 -15.59
C SER A 641 -22.36 -62.43 -15.05
N THR A 642 -21.33 -62.46 -15.87
CA THR A 642 -20.02 -61.89 -15.56
C THR A 642 -19.78 -60.66 -16.42
N PHE A 643 -19.32 -59.60 -15.79
CA PHE A 643 -19.02 -58.31 -16.40
C PHE A 643 -17.55 -57.98 -16.21
N SER A 644 -16.91 -57.56 -17.30
CA SER A 644 -15.60 -56.94 -17.24
C SER A 644 -15.75 -55.47 -16.82
N VAL A 645 -14.79 -55.02 -16.02
CA VAL A 645 -14.72 -53.67 -15.47
C VAL A 645 -13.48 -52.99 -16.02
N PRO A 646 -13.58 -52.14 -17.04
CA PRO A 646 -12.41 -51.44 -17.56
C PRO A 646 -11.84 -50.48 -16.51
N PRO A 647 -10.50 -50.31 -16.47
CA PRO A 647 -9.89 -49.35 -15.56
C PRO A 647 -10.41 -47.95 -15.86
N HIS A 648 -10.66 -47.17 -14.81
CA HIS A 648 -11.08 -45.78 -14.96
C HIS A 648 -10.03 -45.00 -15.76
N ARG A 649 -10.45 -44.10 -16.67
CA ARG A 649 -9.53 -43.33 -17.54
C ARG A 649 -8.47 -42.55 -16.75
N LEU A 650 -8.81 -42.12 -15.54
CA LEU A 650 -7.92 -41.37 -14.63
C LEU A 650 -7.26 -42.27 -13.55
N GLY A 651 -7.40 -43.59 -13.64
CA GLY A 651 -6.78 -44.56 -12.72
C GLY A 651 -7.44 -44.64 -11.34
N TRP A 652 -8.63 -44.07 -11.15
CA TRP A 652 -9.36 -44.12 -9.88
C TRP A 652 -10.01 -45.49 -9.66
N PRO A 653 -9.93 -46.07 -8.45
CA PRO A 653 -10.63 -47.31 -8.14
C PRO A 653 -12.15 -47.07 -8.07
N TYR A 654 -12.93 -48.12 -8.30
CA TYR A 654 -14.39 -48.06 -8.14
C TYR A 654 -14.77 -48.33 -6.68
N ARG A 655 -15.68 -47.52 -6.14
CA ARG A 655 -16.07 -47.56 -4.73
C ARG A 655 -17.32 -48.39 -4.47
N ARG A 656 -18.35 -48.20 -5.30
CA ARG A 656 -19.68 -48.80 -5.15
C ARG A 656 -20.35 -49.04 -6.50
N LEU A 657 -21.29 -49.98 -6.51
CA LEU A 657 -22.28 -50.14 -7.58
C LEU A 657 -23.40 -49.13 -7.42
N ASP A 658 -23.96 -48.71 -8.55
CA ASP A 658 -25.07 -47.76 -8.62
C ASP A 658 -26.29 -48.38 -9.32
N GLY A 659 -27.42 -47.68 -9.22
CA GLY A 659 -28.69 -48.11 -9.77
C GLY A 659 -29.58 -48.84 -8.76
N ALA A 660 -30.70 -49.36 -9.25
CA ALA A 660 -31.70 -50.04 -8.44
C ALA A 660 -32.12 -51.36 -9.07
N ILE A 661 -32.21 -52.41 -8.27
CA ILE A 661 -32.67 -53.73 -8.71
C ILE A 661 -34.09 -54.00 -8.21
N LYS A 662 -34.94 -54.52 -9.10
CA LYS A 662 -36.34 -54.85 -8.84
C LYS A 662 -36.66 -56.24 -9.40
N VAL A 663 -37.54 -56.96 -8.71
CA VAL A 663 -38.14 -58.20 -9.21
C VAL A 663 -39.57 -57.89 -9.63
N LYS A 664 -39.95 -58.30 -10.85
CA LYS A 664 -41.26 -58.11 -11.47
C LYS A 664 -41.86 -59.45 -11.91
N ASN A 665 -43.14 -59.44 -12.26
CA ASN A 665 -43.89 -60.55 -12.88
C ASN A 665 -44.08 -61.80 -12.01
N CYS A 666 -43.71 -61.77 -10.73
CA CYS A 666 -44.13 -62.79 -9.78
C CYS A 666 -44.06 -62.34 -8.32
N GLU A 667 -45.19 -62.11 -7.67
CA GLU A 667 -45.26 -61.57 -6.30
C GLU A 667 -44.70 -62.51 -5.22
N ALA A 668 -44.80 -63.83 -5.44
CA ALA A 668 -44.28 -64.84 -4.52
C ALA A 668 -42.80 -65.18 -4.75
N ALA A 669 -42.11 -64.52 -5.69
CA ALA A 669 -40.73 -64.82 -6.01
C ALA A 669 -39.78 -64.31 -4.91
N SER A 670 -38.86 -65.19 -4.49
CA SER A 670 -37.77 -64.84 -3.60
C SER A 670 -36.46 -65.28 -4.25
N ILE A 671 -35.56 -64.33 -4.45
CA ILE A 671 -34.34 -64.52 -5.24
C ILE A 671 -33.15 -64.11 -4.40
N ILE A 672 -32.19 -65.02 -4.22
CA ILE A 672 -30.89 -64.68 -3.65
C ILE A 672 -30.01 -64.13 -4.77
N MET A 673 -29.64 -62.86 -4.66
CA MET A 673 -28.60 -62.23 -5.46
C MET A 673 -27.26 -62.43 -4.76
N SER A 674 -26.27 -63.00 -5.45
CA SER A 674 -24.89 -63.14 -5.00
C SER A 674 -23.98 -62.34 -5.92
N ILE A 675 -23.24 -61.39 -5.37
CA ILE A 675 -22.31 -60.55 -6.12
C ILE A 675 -20.88 -60.87 -5.70
N THR A 676 -20.03 -61.17 -6.67
CA THR A 676 -18.62 -61.49 -6.45
C THR A 676 -17.75 -60.51 -7.20
N ALA A 677 -16.81 -59.88 -6.50
CA ALA A 677 -15.81 -59.00 -7.09
C ALA A 677 -14.49 -59.74 -7.24
N ASN A 678 -14.03 -59.89 -8.48
CA ASN A 678 -12.92 -60.75 -8.89
C ASN A 678 -13.16 -62.24 -8.53
N ALA A 679 -12.40 -63.16 -9.13
CA ALA A 679 -12.70 -64.60 -9.04
C ALA A 679 -12.43 -65.25 -7.65
N SER A 680 -11.98 -64.48 -6.66
CA SER A 680 -11.37 -65.01 -5.42
C SER A 680 -11.90 -64.39 -4.11
N ARG A 681 -12.94 -63.55 -4.13
CA ARG A 681 -13.56 -63.00 -2.90
C ARG A 681 -14.85 -63.73 -2.52
N ARG A 682 -15.21 -63.72 -1.22
CA ARG A 682 -16.49 -64.25 -0.73
C ARG A 682 -17.67 -63.48 -1.37
N PRO A 683 -18.72 -64.16 -1.88
CA PRO A 683 -19.85 -63.50 -2.49
C PRO A 683 -20.66 -62.70 -1.46
N HIS A 684 -21.07 -61.50 -1.83
CA HIS A 684 -22.02 -60.71 -1.04
C HIS A 684 -23.45 -61.10 -1.45
N THR A 685 -24.22 -61.64 -0.52
CA THR A 685 -25.55 -62.19 -0.79
C THR A 685 -26.66 -61.30 -0.25
N HIS A 686 -27.68 -61.04 -1.05
CA HIS A 686 -28.86 -60.28 -0.65
C HIS A 686 -30.14 -60.94 -1.17
N VAL A 687 -31.19 -60.97 -0.35
CA VAL A 687 -32.49 -61.52 -0.75
C VAL A 687 -33.32 -60.41 -1.39
N LEU A 688 -33.72 -60.62 -2.64
CA LEU A 688 -34.60 -59.74 -3.40
C LEU A 688 -36.03 -60.27 -3.32
N ASN A 689 -36.96 -59.39 -2.94
CA ASN A 689 -38.38 -59.66 -2.88
C ASN A 689 -39.12 -58.82 -3.93
N THR A 690 -40.27 -59.31 -4.40
CA THR A 690 -41.06 -58.62 -5.42
C THR A 690 -41.66 -57.31 -4.91
N GLY A 691 -41.76 -56.31 -5.78
CA GLY A 691 -42.38 -55.02 -5.50
C GLY A 691 -41.49 -54.01 -4.76
N ARG A 692 -40.54 -54.46 -3.92
CA ARG A 692 -39.60 -53.58 -3.22
C ARG A 692 -38.29 -53.43 -3.99
N GLY A 693 -38.08 -52.27 -4.61
CA GLY A 693 -36.80 -51.96 -5.23
C GLY A 693 -35.68 -51.83 -4.20
N THR A 694 -34.54 -52.45 -4.49
CA THR A 694 -33.34 -52.37 -3.65
C THR A 694 -32.31 -51.52 -4.38
N SER A 695 -31.85 -50.43 -3.76
CA SER A 695 -30.75 -49.64 -4.32
C SER A 695 -29.42 -50.29 -3.99
N PHE A 696 -28.49 -50.33 -4.95
CA PHE A 696 -27.14 -50.81 -4.65
C PHE A 696 -26.41 -49.91 -3.65
N SER A 697 -26.77 -48.62 -3.60
CA SER A 697 -26.21 -47.67 -2.63
C SER A 697 -26.51 -48.02 -1.17
N THR A 698 -27.62 -48.71 -0.89
CA THR A 698 -28.03 -49.08 0.47
C THR A 698 -27.44 -50.40 0.96
N LEU A 699 -26.76 -51.16 0.08
CA LEU A 699 -26.16 -52.46 0.43
C LEU A 699 -24.83 -52.34 1.19
N GLY A 700 -24.26 -51.14 1.32
CA GLY A 700 -23.06 -50.89 2.13
C GLY A 700 -21.79 -51.62 1.66
N TRP A 701 -21.79 -52.12 0.43
CA TRP A 701 -20.72 -52.97 -0.11
C TRP A 701 -19.50 -52.14 -0.56
N LYS A 702 -18.30 -52.45 -0.04
CA LYS A 702 -17.02 -51.87 -0.47
C LYS A 702 -16.40 -52.71 -1.59
N LEU A 703 -16.19 -52.10 -2.76
CA LEU A 703 -15.52 -52.74 -3.89
C LEU A 703 -13.99 -52.83 -3.68
N PRO A 704 -13.30 -53.84 -4.29
CA PRO A 704 -11.84 -53.87 -4.37
C PRO A 704 -11.28 -52.67 -5.14
N ASN A 705 -10.08 -52.21 -4.76
CA ASN A 705 -9.35 -51.22 -5.56
C ASN A 705 -8.88 -51.79 -6.91
N ASP A 706 -8.63 -53.11 -6.97
CA ASP A 706 -8.20 -53.87 -8.14
C ASP A 706 -9.37 -54.55 -8.89
N LEU A 707 -10.58 -53.99 -8.79
CA LEU A 707 -11.76 -54.55 -9.45
C LEU A 707 -11.58 -54.58 -10.98
N ASN A 708 -11.50 -55.78 -11.55
CA ASN A 708 -11.44 -55.99 -13.00
C ASN A 708 -12.62 -56.82 -13.52
N ARG A 709 -13.32 -57.54 -12.63
CA ARG A 709 -14.44 -58.40 -12.99
C ARG A 709 -15.51 -58.41 -11.90
N LEU A 710 -16.77 -58.34 -12.32
CA LEU A 710 -17.94 -58.40 -11.45
C LEU A 710 -18.84 -59.56 -11.89
N THR A 711 -19.06 -60.54 -11.04
CA THR A 711 -19.98 -61.64 -11.31
C THR A 711 -21.24 -61.50 -10.47
N VAL A 712 -22.40 -61.48 -11.12
CA VAL A 712 -23.71 -61.42 -10.47
C VAL A 712 -24.45 -62.73 -10.75
N THR A 713 -24.83 -63.41 -9.67
CA THR A 713 -25.60 -64.66 -9.72
C THR A 713 -26.94 -64.45 -9.04
N PHE A 714 -28.01 -64.78 -9.74
CA PHE A 714 -29.36 -64.82 -9.20
C PHE A 714 -29.77 -66.27 -9.05
N ARG A 715 -30.18 -66.67 -7.85
CA ARG A 715 -30.70 -68.00 -7.56
C ARG A 715 -32.08 -67.89 -6.96
N ARG A 716 -33.05 -68.52 -7.60
CA ARG A 716 -34.41 -68.58 -7.10
C ARG A 716 -34.51 -69.60 -5.96
N ILE A 717 -35.12 -69.20 -4.85
CA ILE A 717 -35.27 -70.05 -3.65
C ILE A 717 -36.73 -70.47 -3.39
N ASP A 718 -37.67 -69.91 -4.14
CA ASP A 718 -39.06 -70.33 -4.14
C ASP A 718 -39.38 -71.32 -5.28
N HIS A 719 -40.50 -72.02 -5.14
CA HIS A 719 -41.06 -72.92 -6.15
C HIS A 719 -42.32 -72.36 -6.84
N ALA A 720 -42.55 -71.05 -6.81
CA ALA A 720 -43.78 -70.48 -7.37
C ALA A 720 -43.85 -70.72 -8.90
N PRO A 721 -45.00 -71.15 -9.45
CA PRO A 721 -45.14 -71.56 -10.85
C PRO A 721 -45.32 -70.37 -11.81
N CYS A 722 -44.47 -69.36 -11.67
CA CYS A 722 -44.46 -68.11 -12.44
C CYS A 722 -43.03 -67.87 -12.97
N THR A 723 -42.85 -67.02 -13.97
CA THR A 723 -41.53 -66.60 -14.45
C THR A 723 -41.21 -65.21 -13.89
N ALA A 724 -40.19 -65.11 -13.04
CA ALA A 724 -39.77 -63.84 -12.46
C ALA A 724 -38.88 -63.07 -13.45
N HIS A 725 -39.00 -61.73 -13.47
CA HIS A 725 -38.14 -60.86 -14.27
C HIS A 725 -37.36 -59.93 -13.34
N ILE A 726 -36.04 -60.03 -13.36
CA ILE A 726 -35.14 -59.16 -12.60
C ILE A 726 -34.77 -57.99 -13.49
N GLU A 727 -34.90 -56.78 -12.97
CA GLU A 727 -34.58 -55.54 -13.68
C GLU A 727 -33.60 -54.71 -12.84
N TRP A 728 -32.42 -54.46 -13.39
CA TRP A 728 -31.43 -53.53 -12.84
C TRP A 728 -31.47 -52.24 -13.65
N LEU A 729 -32.01 -51.19 -13.02
CA LEU A 729 -32.13 -49.83 -13.55
C LEU A 729 -30.85 -49.05 -13.35
N ASP A 730 -30.39 -48.37 -14.41
CA ASP A 730 -29.20 -47.50 -14.44
C ASP A 730 -27.92 -48.17 -13.90
N PRO A 731 -27.53 -49.35 -14.44
CA PRO A 731 -26.37 -50.09 -13.97
C PRO A 731 -25.08 -49.31 -14.25
N ALA A 732 -24.44 -48.82 -13.19
CA ALA A 732 -23.19 -48.06 -13.29
C ALA A 732 -22.25 -48.37 -12.12
N LEU A 733 -20.97 -48.05 -12.32
CA LEU A 733 -19.97 -48.02 -11.26
C LEU A 733 -19.67 -46.59 -10.87
N TYR A 734 -19.37 -46.39 -9.59
CA TYR A 734 -19.03 -45.09 -9.04
C TYR A 734 -17.54 -45.04 -8.69
N ALA A 735 -16.76 -44.17 -9.33
CA ALA A 735 -15.32 -44.05 -9.08
C ALA A 735 -15.02 -43.29 -7.78
N ASP A 736 -13.99 -43.69 -7.06
CA ASP A 736 -13.51 -42.99 -5.86
C ASP A 736 -12.44 -41.95 -6.20
N GLN A 737 -12.88 -40.75 -6.59
CA GLN A 737 -11.98 -39.63 -6.85
C GLN A 737 -11.22 -39.14 -5.60
N LEU A 738 -11.66 -39.56 -4.40
CA LEU A 738 -11.02 -39.25 -3.11
C LEU A 738 -10.13 -40.39 -2.62
N PHE A 739 -9.90 -41.42 -3.44
CA PHE A 739 -9.10 -42.58 -3.02
C PHE A 739 -7.72 -42.19 -2.51
N GLY A 740 -7.00 -41.31 -3.22
CA GLY A 740 -5.67 -40.86 -2.83
C GLY A 740 -5.66 -40.21 -1.46
N ILE A 741 -6.61 -39.31 -1.16
CA ILE A 741 -6.63 -38.65 0.14
C ILE A 741 -7.07 -39.61 1.26
N ARG A 742 -8.03 -40.51 0.98
CA ARG A 742 -8.48 -41.52 1.95
C ARG A 742 -7.43 -42.57 2.27
N SER A 743 -6.62 -42.98 1.30
CA SER A 743 -5.54 -43.94 1.54
C SER A 743 -4.39 -43.36 2.37
N HIS A 744 -4.32 -42.04 2.55
CA HIS A 744 -3.44 -41.42 3.55
C HIS A 744 -4.05 -41.42 4.96
N PHE A 745 -5.34 -41.77 5.10
CA PHE A 745 -6.10 -41.78 6.35
C PHE A 745 -6.36 -43.20 6.89
N ASP A 746 -6.38 -44.21 6.01
CA ASP A 746 -6.41 -45.65 6.32
C ASP A 746 -4.98 -46.16 6.62
#